data_AF-A0A061RE19-F1
#
_entry.id   AF-A0A061RE19-F1
#
_cell.length_a   1.000
_cell.length_b   1.000
_cell.length_c   1.000
_cell.angle_alpha   90.00
_cell.angle_beta   90.00
_cell.angle_gamma   90.00
#
_symmetry.space_group_name_H-M   'P 1'
#
loop_
_entity.id
_entity.type
_entity.pdbx_description
1 polymer ?
#
loop_
_entity_poly.entity_id
_entity_poly.type
_entity_poly.pdbx_seq_one_letter_code
_entity_poly.pdbx_strand_id
1 'polypeptide(L)'
;MENAVEQLTHLSLNFGKNGVESSPSSEERQSACRGSYRGFTTWSEEDSPLALREETSPGTATGSNYGGVLRKQASELESALMEKSSLEAEIRRLSGELSTVKIRLAQKDSELQQAESQLRQRSPKLPASDEGQEDGGLTEDSPETMDLKAERDALQAALRAAQLELAREQAARVSAEAKAASLASGAPPSPARRAPEGYDDAAALKEQLESEKAEVAALQESLRRAEQEWNASHQEAVSLKDEKANLEDKMSGLEAEADRLVEREKRLQRMLDTKDETIRELSEKLEQRAIESMSLGSSGRLGEEDMWKLGLTLEQISAVDRIIESWRESYNAKTRELQEVGEDLLQCQGVLEGAQSQLRQREEELRDAQALRSAEAQRHAQDRERLHRELSKAQDLLQQTEQQLRDSAAEHQARQAEGKASAAKLEQRLEECRLREQGLSAEAMGARKELEARDRELEASRSACQEAQAALEATRAELEARAAEGSRLSGEAAKKESRLQLLLRERDACLEDLAAANARLDEHRSQLAELRGEVSCLSDSLSGCRSDLGSAAERAQAAESDKAELEAHVSRLEESLRVSEEKLRDDSLRAEQLRSSSESAQRELEAARAEVEELSTALQASKSEAAKLQASLAQSQEGALSEHQRLRGELCQALESLRGSRETEGTLRASARELEAELEAARHRAQASSDLETRLRAAEERVAASAKLEAELAEAQEQIAALSYELSDAHAKIEQMGALRASLKSTTTDLQLREDSLSEAQQRLRHKEQQV
;
A
#
# COMPACT_ATOMS: atom_id res chain seq x y z
N MET A 1 24.31 45.14 -27.93
CA MET A 1 23.25 44.18 -28.29
C MET A 1 22.01 44.58 -27.51
N GLU A 2 21.42 45.75 -27.75
CA GLU A 2 20.84 46.31 -28.99
C GLU A 2 19.35 45.90 -29.13
N ASN A 3 18.41 46.82 -29.40
CA ASN A 3 18.24 47.62 -30.64
C ASN A 3 17.90 46.67 -31.83
N ALA A 4 17.01 46.98 -32.76
CA ALA A 4 16.58 48.30 -33.22
C ALA A 4 15.24 48.21 -34.02
N VAL A 5 14.49 49.32 -34.26
CA VAL A 5 14.35 50.02 -35.58
C VAL A 5 13.42 49.33 -36.60
N GLU A 6 12.51 49.99 -37.35
CA GLU A 6 12.15 51.41 -37.56
C GLU A 6 10.64 51.51 -37.98
N GLN A 7 9.96 52.64 -38.19
CA GLN A 7 10.29 53.92 -38.87
C GLN A 7 9.70 55.14 -38.10
N LEU A 8 10.48 56.19 -37.80
CA LEU A 8 10.63 57.48 -38.52
C LEU A 8 9.35 58.35 -38.55
N THR A 9 9.35 59.67 -38.28
CA THR A 9 10.40 60.71 -38.50
C THR A 9 10.48 61.83 -37.43
N HIS A 10 11.71 62.28 -37.09
CA HIS A 10 12.27 63.67 -37.09
C HIS A 10 11.33 64.92 -36.95
N LEU A 11 11.65 66.04 -36.27
CA LEU A 11 12.78 66.62 -35.46
C LEU A 11 12.16 67.68 -34.47
N SER A 12 12.66 67.99 -33.26
CA SER A 12 13.90 68.74 -32.88
C SER A 12 14.01 70.16 -33.50
N LEU A 13 14.33 71.27 -32.82
CA LEU A 13 14.83 71.60 -31.46
C LEU A 13 14.13 72.93 -30.97
N ASN A 14 14.51 73.78 -29.99
CA ASN A 14 15.76 74.04 -29.25
C ASN A 14 15.53 74.78 -27.88
N PHE A 15 16.63 75.16 -27.20
CA PHE A 15 16.78 75.88 -25.93
C PHE A 15 16.50 77.41 -25.97
N GLY A 16 16.41 78.05 -24.79
CA GLY A 16 16.94 79.42 -24.59
C GLY A 16 16.49 80.16 -23.32
N LYS A 17 17.43 80.78 -22.57
CA LYS A 17 17.14 81.78 -21.50
C LYS A 17 17.63 83.17 -21.94
N ASN A 18 16.99 84.22 -21.40
CA ASN A 18 17.29 85.65 -21.59
C ASN A 18 16.93 86.16 -23.01
N GLY A 19 16.38 87.36 -23.22
CA GLY A 19 15.89 88.40 -22.28
C GLY A 19 15.80 89.77 -22.98
N VAL A 20 15.17 90.76 -22.32
CA VAL A 20 15.13 92.21 -22.68
C VAL A 20 14.07 92.66 -23.73
N GLU A 21 13.40 93.78 -23.39
CA GLU A 21 12.69 94.80 -24.22
C GLU A 21 11.29 94.62 -24.86
N SER A 22 10.62 95.79 -24.93
CA SER A 22 9.46 96.21 -25.75
C SER A 22 8.05 95.60 -25.54
N SER A 23 7.21 96.39 -24.86
CA SER A 23 5.83 96.84 -25.21
C SER A 23 4.88 96.01 -26.09
N PRO A 24 3.58 96.05 -25.74
CA PRO A 24 2.52 96.27 -26.73
C PRO A 24 1.67 97.52 -26.44
N SER A 25 1.14 98.14 -27.50
CA SER A 25 0.34 99.37 -27.47
C SER A 25 -1.17 99.12 -27.64
N SER A 26 -1.96 99.79 -26.81
CA SER A 26 -3.28 100.40 -27.08
C SER A 26 -4.15 99.93 -28.26
N GLU A 27 -5.39 99.53 -27.94
CA GLU A 27 -6.65 99.94 -28.62
C GLU A 27 -7.85 99.39 -27.82
N GLU A 28 -9.08 99.92 -27.95
CA GLU A 28 -9.49 101.27 -27.54
C GLU A 28 -10.91 101.18 -26.93
N ARG A 29 -11.29 102.05 -25.98
CA ARG A 29 -12.66 102.07 -25.41
C ARG A 29 -13.33 103.42 -25.61
N GLN A 30 -14.44 103.42 -26.35
CA GLN A 30 -15.25 104.60 -26.62
C GLN A 30 -16.15 104.97 -25.44
N SER A 31 -16.02 106.19 -24.93
CA SER A 31 -17.14 107.11 -24.58
C SER A 31 -16.57 108.37 -23.90
N ALA A 32 -16.77 109.53 -24.52
CA ALA A 32 -16.24 110.81 -24.03
C ALA A 32 -17.37 111.77 -23.64
N CYS A 33 -17.22 112.46 -22.50
CA CYS A 33 -18.17 113.47 -22.03
C CYS A 33 -17.49 114.82 -21.78
N ARG A 34 -17.65 115.75 -22.72
CA ARG A 34 -17.49 117.23 -22.68
C ARG A 34 -17.86 117.73 -24.09
N GLY A 35 -18.73 118.71 -24.36
CA GLY A 35 -19.56 119.56 -23.48
C GLY A 35 -19.41 121.04 -23.86
N SER A 36 -20.46 121.72 -24.37
CA SER A 36 -20.38 123.16 -24.71
C SER A 36 -21.71 123.93 -24.82
N TYR A 37 -21.86 124.96 -23.99
CA TYR A 37 -22.43 126.30 -24.22
C TYR A 37 -23.75 126.57 -24.99
N ARG A 38 -24.75 127.10 -24.24
CA ARG A 38 -25.49 128.39 -24.36
C ARG A 38 -26.93 128.21 -23.85
N GLY A 39 -27.53 129.10 -23.06
CA GLY A 39 -27.05 130.33 -22.40
C GLY A 39 -28.23 131.32 -22.18
N PHE A 40 -28.18 132.20 -21.17
CA PHE A 40 -29.12 133.32 -21.01
C PHE A 40 -28.55 134.46 -20.14
N THR A 41 -29.14 135.65 -20.24
CA THR A 41 -28.82 136.89 -19.50
C THR A 41 -29.95 137.23 -18.49
N THR A 42 -29.95 138.23 -17.59
CA THR A 42 -29.13 139.46 -17.36
C THR A 42 -29.45 140.01 -15.96
N TRP A 43 -28.50 140.69 -15.26
CA TRP A 43 -28.73 141.69 -14.18
C TRP A 43 -29.38 141.16 -12.86
N SER A 44 -29.35 141.79 -11.67
CA SER A 44 -28.59 142.87 -10.97
C SER A 44 -29.16 142.97 -9.53
N GLU A 45 -28.56 143.50 -8.43
CA GLU A 45 -27.21 144.00 -8.09
C GLU A 45 -27.05 144.03 -6.53
N GLU A 46 -25.85 144.40 -6.01
CA GLU A 46 -25.55 144.82 -4.60
C GLU A 46 -25.70 143.73 -3.48
N ASP A 47 -25.01 143.74 -2.31
CA ASP A 47 -24.16 144.77 -1.67
C ASP A 47 -22.99 144.20 -0.79
N SER A 48 -21.98 145.05 -0.61
CA SER A 48 -20.77 145.21 0.25
C SER A 48 -20.36 144.31 1.46
N PRO A 49 -19.10 144.42 1.99
CA PRO A 49 -18.43 143.47 2.90
C PRO A 49 -17.99 144.03 4.29
N LEU A 50 -17.29 143.22 5.11
CA LEU A 50 -16.33 143.53 6.23
C LEU A 50 -15.95 142.18 6.93
N ALA A 51 -14.83 141.94 7.65
CA ALA A 51 -13.55 142.62 7.90
C ALA A 51 -12.45 141.61 8.32
N LEU A 52 -11.18 142.04 8.36
CA LEU A 52 -10.01 141.26 8.83
C LEU A 52 -9.87 141.24 10.36
N ARG A 53 -9.26 140.17 10.94
CA ARG A 53 -8.21 140.33 11.97
C ARG A 53 -7.31 139.09 12.13
N GLU A 54 -6.00 139.33 12.14
CA GLU A 54 -4.96 138.39 12.62
C GLU A 54 -4.64 138.69 14.09
N GLU A 55 -4.16 137.70 14.86
CA GLU A 55 -3.13 137.93 15.91
C GLU A 55 -2.14 136.76 15.92
N THR A 56 -0.89 137.02 16.36
CA THR A 56 0.26 136.12 16.23
C THR A 56 0.95 135.85 17.58
N SER A 57 1.84 134.86 17.65
CA SER A 57 2.70 134.63 18.83
C SER A 57 4.02 133.92 18.44
N PRO A 58 5.19 134.54 18.66
CA PRO A 58 6.51 133.95 18.34
C PRO A 58 7.32 133.53 19.59
N GLY A 59 8.26 132.59 19.43
CA GLY A 59 9.21 132.18 20.50
C GLY A 59 9.76 130.76 20.33
N THR A 60 10.58 130.46 19.32
CA THR A 60 12.06 130.43 19.38
C THR A 60 12.72 129.35 20.27
N ALA A 61 13.13 128.25 19.63
CA ALA A 61 14.38 127.49 19.80
C ALA A 61 14.86 127.03 21.21
N THR A 62 15.11 125.71 21.36
CA THR A 62 16.48 125.12 21.22
C THR A 62 16.51 123.60 21.49
N GLY A 63 17.38 122.89 20.77
CA GLY A 63 18.16 121.76 21.33
C GLY A 63 17.63 120.32 21.27
N SER A 64 18.57 119.42 21.58
CA SER A 64 18.46 118.01 21.97
C SER A 64 18.11 116.92 20.93
N ASN A 65 19.04 115.96 20.89
CA ASN A 65 19.22 114.79 20.05
C ASN A 65 18.18 113.65 20.23
N TYR A 66 16.98 113.92 20.78
CA TYR A 66 15.96 112.88 21.04
C TYR A 66 15.17 112.45 19.79
N GLY A 67 15.08 113.32 18.78
CA GLY A 67 14.35 113.04 17.54
C GLY A 67 14.95 111.95 16.64
N GLY A 68 16.08 111.34 17.02
CA GLY A 68 16.60 110.12 16.38
C GLY A 68 15.95 108.86 16.93
N VAL A 69 15.99 108.70 18.27
CA VAL A 69 15.41 107.53 18.98
C VAL A 69 13.90 107.47 18.76
N LEU A 70 13.19 108.60 18.91
CA LEU A 70 11.75 108.65 18.71
C LEU A 70 11.32 108.31 17.26
N ARG A 71 12.13 108.66 16.25
CA ARG A 71 11.85 108.24 14.86
C ARG A 71 12.13 106.76 14.63
N LYS A 72 13.16 106.19 15.26
CA LYS A 72 13.40 104.74 15.19
C LYS A 72 12.28 103.95 15.86
N GLN A 73 11.88 104.35 17.07
CA GLN A 73 10.74 103.75 17.78
C GLN A 73 9.41 103.94 17.02
N ALA A 74 9.20 105.08 16.36
CA ALA A 74 8.05 105.26 15.46
C ALA A 74 8.09 104.29 14.28
N SER A 75 9.23 104.13 13.59
CA SER A 75 9.36 103.17 12.49
C SER A 75 9.23 101.70 12.92
N GLU A 76 9.67 101.37 14.14
CA GLU A 76 9.49 100.04 14.75
C GLU A 76 8.03 99.78 15.11
N LEU A 77 7.30 100.79 15.61
CA LEU A 77 5.86 100.73 15.85
C LEU A 77 5.04 100.68 14.54
N GLU A 78 5.42 101.44 13.51
CA GLU A 78 4.80 101.37 12.18
C GLU A 78 5.02 99.98 11.55
N SER A 79 6.23 99.41 11.66
CA SER A 79 6.50 98.03 11.22
C SER A 79 5.64 97.02 11.98
N ALA A 80 5.55 97.12 13.31
CA ALA A 80 4.72 96.23 14.13
C ALA A 80 3.20 96.40 13.86
N LEU A 81 2.74 97.61 13.53
CA LEU A 81 1.37 97.87 13.10
C LEU A 81 1.09 97.28 11.71
N MET A 82 2.04 97.34 10.79
CA MET A 82 1.94 96.69 9.47
C MET A 82 1.91 95.16 9.62
N GLU A 83 2.80 94.56 10.40
CA GLU A 83 2.75 93.12 10.73
C GLU A 83 1.42 92.72 11.39
N LYS A 84 0.94 93.49 12.37
CA LYS A 84 -0.38 93.27 12.99
C LYS A 84 -1.51 93.32 11.96
N SER A 85 -1.51 94.31 11.06
CA SER A 85 -2.54 94.42 10.02
C SER A 85 -2.49 93.27 9.00
N SER A 86 -1.29 92.76 8.70
CA SER A 86 -1.07 91.58 7.86
C SER A 86 -1.62 90.32 8.53
N LEU A 87 -1.31 90.12 9.82
CA LEU A 87 -1.84 89.01 10.62
C LEU A 87 -3.37 89.09 10.78
N GLU A 88 -3.94 90.28 10.98
CA GLU A 88 -5.40 90.47 10.98
C GLU A 88 -6.05 90.16 9.62
N ALA A 89 -5.38 90.48 8.51
CA ALA A 89 -5.85 90.13 7.17
C ALA A 89 -5.80 88.60 6.95
N GLU A 90 -4.73 87.94 7.38
CA GLU A 90 -4.56 86.49 7.27
C GLU A 90 -5.56 85.73 8.16
N ILE A 91 -5.83 86.21 9.38
CA ILE A 91 -6.88 85.67 10.25
C ILE A 91 -8.27 85.80 9.59
N ARG A 92 -8.56 86.90 8.90
CA ARG A 92 -9.81 87.06 8.12
C ARG A 92 -9.85 86.10 6.93
N ARG A 93 -8.72 85.90 6.23
CA ARG A 93 -8.58 84.95 5.11
C ARG A 93 -8.88 83.51 5.56
N LEU A 94 -8.21 83.05 6.61
CA LEU A 94 -8.38 81.73 7.20
C LEU A 94 -9.78 81.52 7.79
N SER A 95 -10.39 82.55 8.39
CA SER A 95 -11.78 82.50 8.86
C SER A 95 -12.77 82.33 7.71
N GLY A 96 -12.52 82.99 6.57
CA GLY A 96 -13.25 82.80 5.32
C GLY A 96 -13.14 81.36 4.82
N GLU A 97 -11.91 80.84 4.68
CA GLU A 97 -11.67 79.46 4.24
C GLU A 97 -12.36 78.44 5.15
N LEU A 98 -12.25 78.58 6.47
CA LEU A 98 -12.89 77.71 7.46
C LEU A 98 -14.43 77.76 7.37
N SER A 99 -15.02 78.90 6.99
CA SER A 99 -16.46 78.98 6.71
C SER A 99 -16.86 78.21 5.44
N THR A 100 -16.04 78.26 4.38
CA THR A 100 -16.30 77.47 3.15
C THR A 100 -16.16 75.96 3.38
N VAL A 101 -15.22 75.54 4.23
CA VAL A 101 -15.07 74.13 4.63
C VAL A 101 -16.31 73.67 5.40
N LYS A 102 -16.81 74.46 6.35
CA LYS A 102 -18.06 74.13 7.09
C LYS A 102 -19.27 73.99 6.16
N ILE A 103 -19.40 74.85 5.15
CA ILE A 103 -20.49 74.76 4.15
C ILE A 103 -20.39 73.46 3.35
N ARG A 104 -19.19 73.11 2.86
CA ARG A 104 -18.97 71.85 2.12
C ARG A 104 -19.23 70.60 2.97
N LEU A 105 -18.88 70.64 4.25
CA LEU A 105 -19.08 69.52 5.17
C LEU A 105 -20.58 69.31 5.44
N ALA A 106 -21.32 70.39 5.73
CA ALA A 106 -22.79 70.34 5.86
C ALA A 106 -23.50 69.89 4.56
N GLN A 107 -22.96 70.23 3.38
CA GLN A 107 -23.46 69.68 2.12
C GLN A 107 -23.24 68.15 2.05
N LYS A 108 -22.06 67.65 2.41
CA LYS A 108 -21.79 66.21 2.43
C LYS A 108 -22.61 65.43 3.45
N ASP A 109 -22.87 66.01 4.62
CA ASP A 109 -23.80 65.42 5.60
C ASP A 109 -25.22 65.30 5.02
N SER A 110 -25.67 66.31 4.25
CA SER A 110 -26.99 66.27 3.60
C SER A 110 -27.06 65.25 2.45
N GLU A 111 -25.99 65.07 1.68
CA GLU A 111 -25.88 64.01 0.65
C GLU A 111 -25.92 62.61 1.30
N LEU A 112 -25.23 62.41 2.43
CA LEU A 112 -25.24 61.15 3.18
C LEU A 112 -26.64 60.82 3.74
N GLN A 113 -27.33 61.79 4.36
CA GLN A 113 -28.71 61.58 4.82
C GLN A 113 -29.66 61.27 3.66
N GLN A 114 -29.46 61.90 2.50
CA GLN A 114 -30.25 61.60 1.30
C GLN A 114 -29.98 60.17 0.80
N ALA A 115 -28.73 59.72 0.76
CA ALA A 115 -28.36 58.34 0.40
C ALA A 115 -28.92 57.30 1.39
N GLU A 116 -28.82 57.54 2.71
CA GLU A 116 -29.45 56.67 3.72
C GLU A 116 -30.97 56.60 3.54
N SER A 117 -31.63 57.72 3.24
CA SER A 117 -33.08 57.75 3.01
C SER A 117 -33.49 56.94 1.78
N GLN A 118 -32.67 56.93 0.72
CA GLN A 118 -32.90 56.13 -0.49
C GLN A 118 -32.66 54.64 -0.22
N LEU A 119 -31.63 54.27 0.53
CA LEU A 119 -31.40 52.88 0.97
C LEU A 119 -32.59 52.36 1.81
N ARG A 120 -33.07 53.15 2.78
CA ARG A 120 -34.25 52.80 3.60
C ARG A 120 -35.55 52.70 2.79
N GLN A 121 -35.66 53.37 1.65
CA GLN A 121 -36.80 53.24 0.72
C GLN A 121 -36.66 52.04 -0.23
N ARG A 122 -35.43 51.57 -0.50
CA ARG A 122 -35.14 50.40 -1.36
C ARG A 122 -35.19 49.06 -0.63
N SER A 123 -35.16 49.01 0.71
CA SER A 123 -35.38 47.78 1.47
C SER A 123 -36.87 47.44 1.56
N PRO A 124 -37.38 46.39 0.87
CA PRO A 124 -38.76 45.94 1.07
C PRO A 124 -38.93 45.39 2.50
N LYS A 125 -40.03 45.76 3.16
CA LYS A 125 -40.44 45.10 4.40
C LYS A 125 -40.94 43.70 4.10
N LEU A 126 -40.11 42.69 4.36
CA LEU A 126 -40.59 41.31 4.47
C LEU A 126 -41.59 41.23 5.65
N PRO A 127 -42.79 40.65 5.46
CA PRO A 127 -43.67 40.34 6.57
C PRO A 127 -43.10 39.17 7.38
N ALA A 128 -43.31 39.19 8.69
CA ALA A 128 -42.98 38.04 9.54
C ALA A 128 -44.10 37.00 9.45
N SER A 129 -43.79 35.86 8.82
CA SER A 129 -44.47 34.58 9.01
C SER A 129 -43.38 33.56 9.35
N ASP A 130 -43.31 33.00 10.55
CA ASP A 130 -44.21 32.00 11.18
C ASP A 130 -43.71 30.56 10.85
N GLU A 131 -43.75 29.67 11.84
CA GLU A 131 -42.89 28.47 11.88
C GLU A 131 -43.47 27.27 11.09
N GLY A 132 -42.67 26.63 10.22
CA GLY A 132 -43.16 25.50 9.41
C GLY A 132 -42.14 24.78 8.52
N GLN A 133 -41.44 23.81 9.12
CA GLN A 133 -41.03 22.50 8.56
C GLN A 133 -41.19 22.24 7.04
N GLU A 134 -40.09 21.97 6.32
CA GLU A 134 -39.74 20.64 5.71
C GLU A 134 -38.47 20.70 4.83
N ASP A 135 -37.91 19.53 4.49
CA ASP A 135 -36.70 19.37 3.67
C ASP A 135 -36.91 19.76 2.20
N GLY A 136 -35.91 20.41 1.59
CA GLY A 136 -35.92 20.72 0.16
C GLY A 136 -34.69 21.51 -0.29
N GLY A 137 -33.68 20.82 -0.80
CA GLY A 137 -32.50 21.46 -1.40
C GLY A 137 -32.86 22.14 -2.73
N LEU A 138 -32.55 23.43 -2.84
CA LEU A 138 -32.66 24.21 -4.08
C LEU A 138 -31.36 24.98 -4.35
N THR A 139 -31.03 25.15 -5.61
CA THR A 139 -29.72 25.60 -6.10
C THR A 139 -29.50 27.12 -6.01
N GLU A 140 -28.32 27.53 -5.52
CA GLU A 140 -27.92 28.95 -5.38
C GLU A 140 -27.49 29.63 -6.70
N ASP A 141 -28.20 29.39 -7.81
CA ASP A 141 -27.88 29.97 -9.13
C ASP A 141 -29.06 30.78 -9.72
N SER A 142 -29.38 31.90 -9.07
CA SER A 142 -30.21 32.96 -9.66
C SER A 142 -29.37 34.21 -9.88
N PRO A 143 -29.25 34.74 -11.12
CA PRO A 143 -28.29 35.81 -11.44
C PRO A 143 -28.57 37.14 -10.71
N GLU A 144 -29.78 37.37 -10.22
CA GLU A 144 -30.12 38.55 -9.44
C GLU A 144 -29.40 38.60 -8.08
N THR A 145 -28.99 37.45 -7.52
CA THR A 145 -28.17 37.40 -6.30
C THR A 145 -26.70 37.75 -6.59
N MET A 146 -26.21 37.48 -7.81
CA MET A 146 -24.86 37.86 -8.23
C MET A 146 -24.74 39.37 -8.40
N ASP A 147 -25.71 40.04 -9.03
CA ASP A 147 -25.71 41.50 -9.16
C ASP A 147 -25.81 42.19 -7.79
N LEU A 148 -26.66 41.71 -6.89
CA LEU A 148 -26.74 42.24 -5.52
C LEU A 148 -25.45 42.00 -4.71
N LYS A 149 -24.75 40.87 -4.93
CA LYS A 149 -23.45 40.57 -4.33
C LYS A 149 -22.35 41.47 -4.89
N ALA A 150 -22.34 41.72 -6.21
CA ALA A 150 -21.43 42.64 -6.86
C ALA A 150 -21.66 44.10 -6.44
N GLU A 151 -22.93 44.55 -6.35
CA GLU A 151 -23.27 45.89 -5.85
C GLU A 151 -22.90 46.05 -4.37
N ARG A 152 -23.18 45.05 -3.53
CA ARG A 152 -22.75 45.02 -2.12
C ARG A 152 -21.22 45.09 -1.99
N ASP A 153 -20.49 44.28 -2.75
CA ASP A 153 -19.03 44.19 -2.64
C ASP A 153 -18.37 45.44 -3.23
N ALA A 154 -18.96 46.07 -4.25
CA ALA A 154 -18.58 47.39 -4.75
C ALA A 154 -18.84 48.52 -3.73
N LEU A 155 -20.00 48.52 -3.06
CA LEU A 155 -20.30 49.44 -1.96
C LEU A 155 -19.35 49.22 -0.76
N GLN A 156 -19.00 47.99 -0.45
CA GLN A 156 -18.06 47.65 0.62
C GLN A 156 -16.60 48.02 0.24
N ALA A 157 -16.24 47.95 -1.04
CA ALA A 157 -14.99 48.50 -1.56
C ALA A 157 -14.97 50.03 -1.51
N ALA A 158 -16.06 50.71 -1.87
CA ALA A 158 -16.20 52.16 -1.77
C ALA A 158 -16.12 52.65 -0.31
N LEU A 159 -16.75 51.92 0.63
CA LEU A 159 -16.64 52.19 2.07
C LEU A 159 -15.19 52.05 2.57
N ARG A 160 -14.48 50.98 2.16
CA ARG A 160 -13.04 50.81 2.47
C ARG A 160 -12.17 51.90 1.86
N ALA A 161 -12.48 52.36 0.64
CA ALA A 161 -11.78 53.47 0.00
C ALA A 161 -12.02 54.80 0.75
N ALA A 162 -13.25 55.09 1.17
CA ALA A 162 -13.57 56.26 1.99
C ALA A 162 -12.91 56.21 3.38
N GLN A 163 -12.83 55.03 4.00
CA GLN A 163 -12.09 54.83 5.26
C GLN A 163 -10.58 55.02 5.08
N LEU A 164 -10.00 54.61 3.95
CA LEU A 164 -8.59 54.85 3.61
C LEU A 164 -8.30 56.33 3.32
N GLU A 165 -9.20 57.05 2.64
CA GLU A 165 -9.10 58.50 2.46
C GLU A 165 -9.19 59.23 3.80
N LEU A 166 -10.13 58.87 4.68
CA LEU A 166 -10.24 59.44 6.02
C LEU A 166 -8.99 59.16 6.86
N ALA A 167 -8.43 57.95 6.80
CA ALA A 167 -7.17 57.61 7.47
C ALA A 167 -5.98 58.39 6.90
N ARG A 168 -5.94 58.66 5.59
CA ARG A 168 -4.94 59.53 4.95
C ARG A 168 -5.09 60.98 5.39
N GLU A 169 -6.31 61.52 5.46
CA GLU A 169 -6.54 62.88 5.98
C GLU A 169 -6.13 63.00 7.46
N GLN A 170 -6.44 62.00 8.29
CA GLN A 170 -6.03 61.96 9.69
C GLN A 170 -4.50 61.88 9.83
N ALA A 171 -3.83 61.01 9.06
CA ALA A 171 -2.37 60.95 9.02
C ALA A 171 -1.75 62.25 8.50
N ALA A 172 -2.37 62.92 7.51
CA ALA A 172 -1.94 64.21 7.01
C ALA A 172 -2.12 65.33 8.05
N ARG A 173 -3.19 65.31 8.85
CA ARG A 173 -3.38 66.23 9.99
C ARG A 173 -2.34 66.02 11.07
N VAL A 174 -2.10 64.78 11.52
CA VAL A 174 -1.05 64.47 12.51
C VAL A 174 0.34 64.87 12.00
N SER A 175 0.62 64.67 10.70
CA SER A 175 1.86 65.13 10.05
C SER A 175 1.97 66.67 9.97
N ALA A 176 0.86 67.37 9.70
CA ALA A 176 0.80 68.83 9.72
C ALA A 176 0.93 69.41 11.13
N GLU A 177 0.33 68.78 12.14
CA GLU A 177 0.45 69.15 13.56
C GLU A 177 1.87 68.90 14.09
N ALA A 178 2.52 67.80 13.69
CA ALA A 178 3.94 67.56 13.97
C ALA A 178 4.86 68.60 13.29
N LYS A 179 4.52 69.07 12.08
CA LYS A 179 5.20 70.21 11.42
C LYS A 179 4.95 71.55 12.12
N ALA A 180 3.73 71.80 12.59
CA ALA A 180 3.41 73.01 13.36
C ALA A 180 4.16 73.02 14.71
N ALA A 181 4.21 71.88 15.40
CA ALA A 181 4.94 71.73 16.67
C ALA A 181 6.47 71.93 16.50
N SER A 182 7.07 71.42 15.43
CA SER A 182 8.50 71.60 15.16
C SER A 182 8.87 73.01 14.67
N LEU A 183 7.95 73.74 14.03
CA LEU A 183 8.13 75.17 13.73
C LEU A 183 7.94 76.05 14.97
N ALA A 184 7.12 75.64 15.95
CA ALA A 184 6.91 76.37 17.19
C ALA A 184 8.08 76.28 18.20
N SER A 185 9.01 75.32 18.04
CA SER A 185 10.11 75.08 18.98
C SER A 185 11.41 75.86 18.67
N GLY A 186 11.32 76.98 17.94
CA GLY A 186 12.47 77.77 17.47
C GLY A 186 13.18 78.60 18.54
N ALA A 187 13.80 77.96 19.54
CA ALA A 187 14.61 78.60 20.58
C ALA A 187 16.08 78.14 20.54
N PRO A 188 17.07 79.04 20.71
CA PRO A 188 18.49 78.69 20.65
C PRO A 188 18.96 77.89 21.88
N PRO A 189 20.02 77.06 21.74
CA PRO A 189 20.40 76.10 22.76
C PRO A 189 21.09 76.72 23.99
N SER A 190 20.88 76.09 25.15
CA SER A 190 21.74 76.23 26.32
C SER A 190 21.99 74.84 26.95
N PRO A 191 23.16 74.61 27.57
CA PRO A 191 23.71 73.27 27.67
C PRO A 191 23.28 72.46 28.91
N ALA A 192 23.47 71.14 28.79
CA ALA A 192 23.61 70.16 29.86
C ALA A 192 22.41 69.90 30.79
N ARG A 193 21.69 68.80 30.49
CA ARG A 193 21.35 67.76 31.48
C ARG A 193 21.46 66.38 30.85
N ARG A 194 21.69 65.36 31.67
CA ARG A 194 22.09 64.02 31.22
C ARG A 194 20.91 63.23 30.64
N ALA A 195 21.19 62.37 29.67
CA ALA A 195 20.27 61.30 29.29
C ALA A 195 20.19 60.23 30.41
N PRO A 196 19.07 59.51 30.53
CA PRO A 196 19.06 58.14 31.03
C PRO A 196 19.52 57.18 29.92
N GLU A 197 20.31 56.17 30.28
CA GLU A 197 20.60 55.03 29.42
C GLU A 197 19.38 54.07 29.42
N GLY A 198 19.08 53.45 28.27
CA GLY A 198 17.85 52.67 28.10
C GLY A 198 17.58 52.26 26.65
N TYR A 199 18.59 51.71 25.96
CA TYR A 199 18.48 51.24 24.57
C TYR A 199 18.58 49.71 24.44
N ASP A 200 18.90 48.99 25.51
CA ASP A 200 19.15 47.55 25.49
C ASP A 200 17.86 46.71 25.41
N ASP A 201 16.75 47.19 25.99
CA ASP A 201 15.44 46.51 25.95
C ASP A 201 14.94 46.29 24.51
N ALA A 202 15.25 47.22 23.60
CA ALA A 202 14.89 47.13 22.19
C ALA A 202 15.70 46.05 21.44
N ALA A 203 16.87 45.66 21.94
CA ALA A 203 17.63 44.52 21.43
C ALA A 203 17.05 43.20 21.99
N ALA A 204 16.77 43.14 23.29
CA ALA A 204 16.20 41.95 23.94
C ALA A 204 14.83 41.55 23.37
N LEU A 205 13.93 42.52 23.16
CA LEU A 205 12.62 42.28 22.53
C LEU A 205 12.74 41.79 21.08
N LYS A 206 13.79 42.20 20.36
CA LYS A 206 14.04 41.72 19.00
C LYS A 206 14.58 40.29 19.00
N GLU A 207 15.45 39.95 19.93
CA GLU A 207 15.96 38.58 20.10
C GLU A 207 14.84 37.61 20.49
N GLN A 208 13.95 38.02 21.40
CA GLN A 208 12.73 37.28 21.72
C GLN A 208 11.83 37.08 20.49
N LEU A 209 11.57 38.13 19.70
CA LEU A 209 10.73 38.05 18.50
C LEU A 209 11.32 37.10 17.43
N GLU A 210 12.63 37.07 17.23
CA GLU A 210 13.25 36.10 16.32
C GLU A 210 13.27 34.67 16.90
N SER A 211 13.36 34.53 18.23
CA SER A 211 13.20 33.22 18.91
C SER A 211 11.79 32.65 18.75
N GLU A 212 10.75 33.46 18.98
CA GLU A 212 9.34 33.05 18.80
C GLU A 212 9.04 32.69 17.34
N LYS A 213 9.60 33.43 16.37
CA LYS A 213 9.51 33.07 14.93
C LYS A 213 10.18 31.72 14.63
N ALA A 214 11.34 31.44 15.23
CA ALA A 214 12.03 30.17 15.05
C ALA A 214 11.24 29.00 15.65
N GLU A 215 10.59 29.21 16.80
CA GLU A 215 9.70 28.22 17.42
C GLU A 215 8.43 27.99 16.60
N VAL A 216 7.79 29.06 16.08
CA VAL A 216 6.65 28.95 15.16
C VAL A 216 7.03 28.22 13.87
N ALA A 217 8.22 28.46 13.31
CA ALA A 217 8.71 27.74 12.14
C ALA A 217 8.94 26.25 12.44
N ALA A 218 9.53 25.92 13.59
CA ALA A 218 9.73 24.54 14.04
C ALA A 218 8.40 23.81 14.25
N LEU A 219 7.39 24.48 14.83
CA LEU A 219 6.04 23.94 15.01
C LEU A 219 5.31 23.71 13.67
N GLN A 220 5.47 24.62 12.70
CA GLN A 220 4.95 24.41 11.34
C GLN A 220 5.61 23.20 10.67
N GLU A 221 6.92 23.01 10.85
CA GLU A 221 7.64 21.86 10.30
C GLU A 221 7.31 20.54 11.02
N SER A 222 6.96 20.55 12.32
CA SER A 222 6.45 19.37 13.02
C SER A 222 5.02 19.03 12.61
N LEU A 223 4.15 20.03 12.42
CA LEU A 223 2.80 19.83 11.90
C LEU A 223 2.83 19.20 10.51
N ARG A 224 3.67 19.72 9.60
CA ARG A 224 3.85 19.17 8.26
C ARG A 224 4.35 17.72 8.26
N ARG A 225 5.22 17.33 9.21
CA ARG A 225 5.64 15.92 9.39
C ARG A 225 4.46 15.06 9.83
N ALA A 226 3.72 15.48 10.85
CA ALA A 226 2.54 14.75 11.35
C ALA A 226 1.43 14.61 10.29
N GLU A 227 1.26 15.61 9.42
CA GLU A 227 0.39 15.52 8.25
C GLU A 227 0.90 14.49 7.23
N GLN A 228 2.21 14.44 6.95
CA GLN A 228 2.80 13.46 6.03
C GLN A 228 2.69 12.02 6.59
N GLU A 229 2.99 11.82 7.87
CA GLU A 229 2.85 10.54 8.57
C GLU A 229 1.38 10.07 8.62
N TRP A 230 0.44 10.98 8.89
CA TRP A 230 -0.99 10.67 8.88
C TRP A 230 -1.49 10.29 7.47
N ASN A 231 -1.06 11.01 6.42
CA ASN A 231 -1.41 10.67 5.04
C ASN A 231 -0.83 9.30 4.62
N ALA A 232 0.42 8.99 5.01
CA ALA A 232 1.02 7.68 4.76
C ALA A 232 0.26 6.55 5.48
N SER A 233 -0.03 6.71 6.77
CA SER A 233 -0.82 5.73 7.52
C SER A 233 -2.27 5.61 7.02
N HIS A 234 -2.83 6.65 6.40
CA HIS A 234 -4.14 6.58 5.76
C HIS A 234 -4.08 5.78 4.45
N GLN A 235 -3.03 5.94 3.65
CA GLN A 235 -2.79 5.12 2.45
C GLN A 235 -2.53 3.64 2.81
N GLU A 236 -1.77 3.35 3.87
CA GLU A 236 -1.63 1.98 4.41
C GLU A 236 -3.01 1.39 4.77
N ALA A 237 -3.85 2.14 5.49
CA ALA A 237 -5.17 1.68 5.91
C ALA A 237 -6.15 1.45 4.74
N VAL A 238 -6.02 2.20 3.64
CA VAL A 238 -6.77 1.95 2.40
C VAL A 238 -6.26 0.68 1.71
N SER A 239 -4.93 0.51 1.55
CA SER A 239 -4.33 -0.69 0.95
C SER A 239 -4.75 -1.97 1.68
N LEU A 240 -4.69 -1.96 3.02
CA LEU A 240 -5.12 -3.10 3.84
C LEU A 240 -6.62 -3.40 3.74
N LYS A 241 -7.45 -2.39 3.46
CA LYS A 241 -8.89 -2.57 3.23
C LYS A 241 -9.17 -3.21 1.87
N ASP A 242 -8.43 -2.81 0.83
CA ASP A 242 -8.56 -3.36 -0.52
C ASP A 242 -7.98 -4.79 -0.59
N GLU A 243 -6.88 -5.06 0.12
CA GLU A 243 -6.37 -6.42 0.35
C GLU A 243 -7.40 -7.30 1.09
N LYS A 244 -8.05 -6.77 2.14
CA LYS A 244 -9.13 -7.49 2.85
C LYS A 244 -10.28 -7.85 1.92
N ALA A 245 -10.76 -6.92 1.09
CA ALA A 245 -11.84 -7.20 0.13
C ALA A 245 -11.44 -8.29 -0.88
N ASN A 246 -10.21 -8.24 -1.40
CA ASN A 246 -9.64 -9.25 -2.29
C ASN A 246 -9.53 -10.64 -1.62
N LEU A 247 -9.28 -10.69 -0.30
CA LEU A 247 -9.31 -11.94 0.47
C LEU A 247 -10.74 -12.44 0.73
N GLU A 248 -11.70 -11.56 1.00
CA GLU A 248 -13.12 -11.91 1.17
C GLU A 248 -13.73 -12.46 -0.15
N ASP A 249 -13.40 -11.85 -1.31
CA ASP A 249 -13.76 -12.36 -2.63
C ASP A 249 -13.19 -13.76 -2.87
N LYS A 250 -11.90 -13.98 -2.57
CA LYS A 250 -11.23 -15.29 -2.69
C LYS A 250 -11.86 -16.36 -1.81
N MET A 251 -12.19 -16.02 -0.56
CA MET A 251 -12.88 -16.92 0.37
C MET A 251 -14.23 -17.36 -0.23
N SER A 252 -15.04 -16.41 -0.72
CA SER A 252 -16.34 -16.74 -1.35
C SER A 252 -16.19 -17.63 -2.60
N GLY A 253 -15.10 -17.47 -3.36
CA GLY A 253 -14.76 -18.31 -4.50
C GLY A 253 -14.42 -19.76 -4.10
N LEU A 254 -13.64 -19.93 -3.02
CA LEU A 254 -13.26 -21.24 -2.48
C LEU A 254 -14.45 -21.94 -1.79
N GLU A 255 -15.30 -21.20 -1.07
CA GLU A 255 -16.56 -21.72 -0.52
C GLU A 255 -17.48 -22.26 -1.64
N ALA A 256 -17.63 -21.48 -2.72
CA ALA A 256 -18.41 -21.89 -3.89
C ALA A 256 -17.78 -23.07 -4.66
N GLU A 257 -16.48 -23.31 -4.55
CA GLU A 257 -15.82 -24.51 -5.09
C GLU A 257 -16.00 -25.73 -4.18
N ALA A 258 -15.86 -25.55 -2.85
CA ALA A 258 -16.14 -26.59 -1.86
C ALA A 258 -17.59 -27.11 -1.98
N ASP A 259 -18.57 -26.22 -2.12
CA ASP A 259 -19.98 -26.60 -2.34
C ASP A 259 -20.17 -27.42 -3.64
N ARG A 260 -19.51 -27.03 -4.74
CA ARG A 260 -19.54 -27.80 -6.01
C ARG A 260 -18.91 -29.18 -5.85
N LEU A 261 -17.85 -29.29 -5.06
CA LEU A 261 -17.15 -30.55 -4.78
C LEU A 261 -18.00 -31.47 -3.89
N VAL A 262 -18.66 -30.92 -2.87
CA VAL A 262 -19.63 -31.65 -2.03
C VAL A 262 -20.86 -32.09 -2.85
N GLU A 263 -21.38 -31.26 -3.76
CA GLU A 263 -22.49 -31.66 -4.64
C GLU A 263 -22.07 -32.73 -5.67
N ARG A 264 -20.81 -32.68 -6.13
CA ARG A 264 -20.18 -33.73 -6.94
C ARG A 264 -20.00 -35.04 -6.16
N GLU A 265 -19.55 -34.98 -4.90
CA GLU A 265 -19.41 -36.16 -4.03
C GLU A 265 -20.78 -36.82 -3.78
N LYS A 266 -21.80 -36.04 -3.38
CA LYS A 266 -23.17 -36.55 -3.25
C LYS A 266 -23.67 -37.22 -4.53
N ARG A 267 -23.28 -36.72 -5.71
CA ARG A 267 -23.62 -37.34 -7.01
C ARG A 267 -22.82 -38.62 -7.29
N LEU A 268 -21.55 -38.69 -6.90
CA LEU A 268 -20.73 -39.92 -6.98
C LEU A 268 -21.28 -41.00 -6.05
N GLN A 269 -21.63 -40.64 -4.81
CA GLN A 269 -22.23 -41.57 -3.84
C GLN A 269 -23.53 -42.17 -4.37
N ARG A 270 -24.46 -41.35 -4.88
CA ARG A 270 -25.71 -41.84 -5.53
C ARG A 270 -25.43 -42.82 -6.70
N MET A 271 -24.31 -42.70 -7.41
CA MET A 271 -23.91 -43.65 -8.46
C MET A 271 -23.25 -44.92 -7.91
N LEU A 272 -22.57 -44.86 -6.77
CA LEU A 272 -22.09 -46.04 -6.05
C LEU A 272 -23.29 -46.82 -5.48
N ASP A 273 -24.23 -46.14 -4.82
CA ASP A 273 -25.45 -46.75 -4.25
C ASP A 273 -26.25 -47.51 -5.33
N THR A 274 -26.44 -46.91 -6.52
CA THR A 274 -27.13 -47.60 -7.63
C THR A 274 -26.31 -48.72 -8.24
N LYS A 275 -24.97 -48.63 -8.25
CA LYS A 275 -24.10 -49.72 -8.70
C LYS A 275 -24.16 -50.91 -7.76
N ASP A 276 -24.03 -50.68 -6.45
CA ASP A 276 -24.08 -51.73 -5.44
C ASP A 276 -25.43 -52.46 -5.46
N GLU A 277 -26.53 -51.76 -5.74
CA GLU A 277 -27.84 -52.38 -5.96
C GLU A 277 -27.90 -53.18 -7.27
N THR A 278 -27.33 -52.69 -8.39
CA THR A 278 -27.23 -53.52 -9.61
C THR A 278 -26.33 -54.74 -9.44
N ILE A 279 -25.28 -54.66 -8.61
CA ILE A 279 -24.42 -55.79 -8.26
C ILE A 279 -25.22 -56.78 -7.41
N ARG A 280 -25.96 -56.32 -6.39
CA ARG A 280 -26.88 -57.15 -5.58
C ARG A 280 -27.92 -57.87 -6.45
N GLU A 281 -28.58 -57.16 -7.35
CA GLU A 281 -29.53 -57.74 -8.32
C GLU A 281 -28.87 -58.81 -9.20
N LEU A 282 -27.64 -58.59 -9.66
CA LEU A 282 -26.92 -59.56 -10.48
C LEU A 282 -26.46 -60.78 -9.68
N SER A 283 -26.03 -60.60 -8.43
CA SER A 283 -25.70 -61.67 -7.50
C SER A 283 -26.91 -62.54 -7.20
N GLU A 284 -28.07 -61.97 -6.85
CA GLU A 284 -29.31 -62.75 -6.65
C GLU A 284 -29.71 -63.53 -7.90
N LYS A 285 -29.60 -62.93 -9.10
CA LYS A 285 -29.92 -63.61 -10.38
C LYS A 285 -28.92 -64.73 -10.70
N LEU A 286 -27.67 -64.63 -10.24
CA LEU A 286 -26.67 -65.69 -10.37
C LEU A 286 -26.92 -66.82 -9.36
N GLU A 287 -27.24 -66.51 -8.09
CA GLU A 287 -27.63 -67.51 -7.09
C GLU A 287 -28.90 -68.25 -7.49
N GLN A 288 -29.93 -67.54 -7.95
CA GLN A 288 -31.17 -68.16 -8.47
C GLN A 288 -30.86 -69.14 -9.61
N ARG A 289 -30.04 -68.75 -10.60
CA ARG A 289 -29.60 -69.65 -11.68
C ARG A 289 -28.74 -70.82 -11.20
N ALA A 290 -27.92 -70.63 -10.18
CA ALA A 290 -27.15 -71.71 -9.56
C ALA A 290 -28.09 -72.72 -8.85
N ILE A 291 -29.11 -72.24 -8.14
CA ILE A 291 -30.12 -73.07 -7.48
C ILE A 291 -30.98 -73.80 -8.53
N GLU A 292 -31.44 -73.11 -9.57
CA GLU A 292 -32.18 -73.72 -10.70
C GLU A 292 -31.35 -74.80 -11.39
N SER A 293 -30.09 -74.51 -11.76
CA SER A 293 -29.22 -75.49 -12.42
C SER A 293 -28.86 -76.67 -11.51
N MET A 294 -28.67 -76.47 -10.20
CA MET A 294 -28.52 -77.58 -9.25
C MET A 294 -29.81 -78.42 -9.13
N SER A 295 -31.00 -77.82 -9.19
CA SER A 295 -32.27 -78.55 -9.13
C SER A 295 -32.51 -79.41 -10.39
N LEU A 296 -32.15 -78.89 -11.57
CA LEU A 296 -32.20 -79.59 -12.86
C LEU A 296 -31.04 -80.60 -13.03
N GLY A 297 -29.91 -80.36 -12.36
CA GLY A 297 -28.66 -81.12 -12.45
C GLY A 297 -28.67 -82.52 -11.82
N SER A 298 -29.81 -82.97 -11.28
CA SER A 298 -29.99 -84.32 -10.71
C SER A 298 -29.79 -85.49 -11.71
N SER A 299 -29.52 -85.19 -12.99
CA SER A 299 -29.20 -86.15 -14.07
C SER A 299 -27.70 -86.32 -14.38
N GLY A 300 -26.80 -86.00 -13.43
CA GLY A 300 -25.51 -86.68 -13.30
C GLY A 300 -24.43 -86.47 -14.39
N ARG A 301 -24.58 -85.49 -15.30
CA ARG A 301 -23.50 -85.04 -16.19
C ARG A 301 -23.52 -83.51 -16.37
N LEU A 302 -22.63 -82.82 -15.67
CA LEU A 302 -22.21 -81.47 -16.07
C LEU A 302 -21.42 -81.58 -17.38
N GLY A 303 -21.80 -80.81 -18.40
CA GLY A 303 -21.09 -80.76 -19.66
C GLY A 303 -19.87 -79.82 -19.60
N GLU A 304 -18.94 -79.98 -20.54
CA GLU A 304 -17.84 -79.03 -20.74
C GLU A 304 -18.36 -77.59 -20.95
N GLU A 305 -19.54 -77.47 -21.59
CA GLU A 305 -20.25 -76.21 -21.82
C GLU A 305 -20.63 -75.49 -20.52
N ASP A 306 -20.89 -76.21 -19.43
CA ASP A 306 -21.27 -75.62 -18.13
C ASP A 306 -20.04 -75.19 -17.33
N MET A 307 -18.92 -75.92 -17.44
CA MET A 307 -17.62 -75.42 -16.97
C MET A 307 -17.19 -74.17 -17.73
N TRP A 308 -17.43 -74.12 -19.05
CA TRP A 308 -17.10 -72.95 -19.87
C TRP A 308 -17.92 -71.72 -19.49
N LYS A 309 -19.23 -71.89 -19.23
CA LYS A 309 -20.09 -70.84 -18.65
C LYS A 309 -19.57 -70.37 -17.29
N LEU A 310 -19.16 -71.29 -16.41
CA LEU A 310 -18.57 -70.93 -15.10
C LEU A 310 -17.28 -70.11 -15.25
N GLY A 311 -16.37 -70.53 -16.14
CA GLY A 311 -15.14 -69.81 -16.44
C GLY A 311 -15.41 -68.40 -16.95
N LEU A 312 -16.37 -68.24 -17.87
CA LEU A 312 -16.78 -66.93 -18.38
C LEU A 312 -17.36 -66.03 -17.28
N THR A 313 -18.16 -66.58 -16.35
CA THR A 313 -18.65 -65.81 -15.20
C THR A 313 -17.54 -65.40 -14.23
N LEU A 314 -16.52 -66.25 -14.02
CA LEU A 314 -15.38 -65.93 -13.18
C LEU A 314 -14.47 -64.84 -13.81
N GLU A 315 -14.29 -64.85 -15.13
CA GLU A 315 -13.62 -63.74 -15.83
C GLU A 315 -14.43 -62.44 -15.74
N GLN A 316 -15.76 -62.50 -15.86
CA GLN A 316 -16.64 -61.34 -15.72
C GLN A 316 -16.60 -60.74 -14.30
N ILE A 317 -16.65 -61.57 -13.26
CA ILE A 317 -16.45 -61.13 -11.86
C ILE A 317 -15.06 -60.51 -11.71
N SER A 318 -14.01 -61.20 -12.18
CA SER A 318 -12.62 -60.70 -12.13
C SER A 318 -12.39 -59.43 -12.97
N ALA A 319 -13.31 -59.05 -13.86
CA ALA A 319 -13.29 -57.78 -14.58
C ALA A 319 -14.06 -56.68 -13.84
N VAL A 320 -15.18 -57.02 -13.18
CA VAL A 320 -15.92 -56.13 -12.29
C VAL A 320 -15.07 -55.73 -11.08
N ASP A 321 -14.37 -56.68 -10.45
CA ASP A 321 -13.48 -56.41 -9.31
C ASP A 321 -12.39 -55.39 -9.68
N ARG A 322 -11.75 -55.55 -10.85
CA ARG A 322 -10.74 -54.59 -11.36
C ARG A 322 -11.33 -53.20 -11.64
N ILE A 323 -12.60 -53.10 -12.02
CA ILE A 323 -13.29 -51.82 -12.18
C ILE A 323 -13.61 -51.20 -10.81
N ILE A 324 -13.99 -52.01 -9.81
CA ILE A 324 -14.24 -51.56 -8.44
C ILE A 324 -12.93 -51.05 -7.80
N GLU A 325 -11.83 -51.78 -7.91
CA GLU A 325 -10.53 -51.37 -7.37
C GLU A 325 -10.06 -50.05 -8.00
N SER A 326 -10.16 -49.92 -9.33
CA SER A 326 -9.86 -48.67 -10.05
C SER A 326 -10.75 -47.49 -9.63
N TRP A 327 -12.04 -47.74 -9.39
CA TRP A 327 -12.97 -46.73 -8.85
C TRP A 327 -12.60 -46.33 -7.42
N ARG A 328 -12.13 -47.27 -6.61
CA ARG A 328 -11.69 -47.06 -5.23
C ARG A 328 -10.40 -46.25 -5.14
N GLU A 329 -9.44 -46.54 -6.02
CA GLU A 329 -8.22 -45.73 -6.17
C GLU A 329 -8.54 -44.29 -6.60
N SER A 330 -9.43 -44.13 -7.58
CA SER A 330 -9.89 -42.82 -8.07
C SER A 330 -10.64 -42.01 -7.00
N TYR A 331 -11.51 -42.67 -6.22
CA TYR A 331 -12.17 -42.06 -5.07
C TYR A 331 -11.15 -41.61 -4.02
N ASN A 332 -10.26 -42.51 -3.58
CA ASN A 332 -9.23 -42.22 -2.58
C ASN A 332 -8.28 -41.09 -3.01
N ALA A 333 -7.95 -40.98 -4.30
CA ALA A 333 -7.19 -39.85 -4.82
C ALA A 333 -7.98 -38.54 -4.68
N LYS A 334 -9.27 -38.54 -5.04
CA LYS A 334 -10.14 -37.37 -4.89
C LYS A 334 -10.34 -36.96 -3.43
N THR A 335 -10.39 -37.91 -2.49
CA THR A 335 -10.46 -37.62 -1.06
C THR A 335 -9.22 -36.89 -0.54
N ARG A 336 -8.02 -37.18 -1.09
CA ARG A 336 -6.79 -36.43 -0.73
C ARG A 336 -6.80 -35.01 -1.27
N GLU A 337 -7.21 -34.81 -2.54
CA GLU A 337 -7.36 -33.45 -3.09
C GLU A 337 -8.33 -32.60 -2.26
N LEU A 338 -9.41 -33.20 -1.71
CA LEU A 338 -10.33 -32.51 -0.81
C LEU A 338 -9.74 -32.22 0.57
N GLN A 339 -8.79 -33.04 1.05
CA GLN A 339 -8.05 -32.79 2.29
C GLN A 339 -7.04 -31.66 2.10
N GLU A 340 -6.30 -31.65 0.99
CA GLU A 340 -5.34 -30.59 0.63
C GLU A 340 -6.05 -29.22 0.52
N VAL A 341 -7.17 -29.14 -0.20
CA VAL A 341 -7.99 -27.91 -0.28
C VAL A 341 -8.57 -27.50 1.09
N GLY A 342 -8.86 -28.46 1.97
CA GLY A 342 -9.30 -28.20 3.34
C GLY A 342 -8.19 -27.62 4.25
N GLU A 343 -6.95 -28.09 4.08
CA GLU A 343 -5.78 -27.56 4.78
C GLU A 343 -5.41 -26.15 4.28
N ASP A 344 -5.46 -25.91 2.97
CA ASP A 344 -5.29 -24.58 2.38
C ASP A 344 -6.34 -23.58 2.89
N LEU A 345 -7.61 -23.97 2.96
CA LEU A 345 -8.70 -23.14 3.51
C LEU A 345 -8.46 -22.76 4.98
N LEU A 346 -8.04 -23.70 5.82
CA LEU A 346 -7.69 -23.43 7.21
C LEU A 346 -6.47 -22.49 7.32
N GLN A 347 -5.50 -22.61 6.41
CA GLN A 347 -4.35 -21.73 6.36
C GLN A 347 -4.72 -20.30 5.94
N CYS A 348 -5.61 -20.15 4.94
CA CYS A 348 -6.21 -18.86 4.56
C CYS A 348 -7.00 -18.22 5.70
N GLN A 349 -7.80 -19.00 6.45
CA GLN A 349 -8.53 -18.51 7.62
C GLN A 349 -7.56 -17.95 8.68
N GLY A 350 -6.47 -18.67 8.99
CA GLY A 350 -5.47 -18.21 9.96
C GLY A 350 -4.78 -16.89 9.57
N VAL A 351 -4.50 -16.70 8.27
CA VAL A 351 -3.99 -15.42 7.75
C VAL A 351 -5.01 -14.30 7.91
N LEU A 352 -6.29 -14.57 7.62
CA LEU A 352 -7.37 -13.60 7.69
C LEU A 352 -7.69 -13.19 9.14
N GLU A 353 -7.64 -14.12 10.10
CA GLU A 353 -7.73 -13.82 11.54
C GLU A 353 -6.54 -12.98 12.04
N GLY A 354 -5.34 -13.23 11.51
CA GLY A 354 -4.15 -12.41 11.75
C GLY A 354 -4.34 -10.97 11.24
N ALA A 355 -4.80 -10.79 10.01
CA ALA A 355 -5.07 -9.48 9.41
C ALA A 355 -6.19 -8.71 10.17
N GLN A 356 -7.27 -9.40 10.57
CA GLN A 356 -8.31 -8.79 11.42
C GLN A 356 -7.75 -8.31 12.77
N SER A 357 -6.81 -9.05 13.36
CA SER A 357 -6.20 -8.68 14.64
C SER A 357 -5.33 -7.42 14.51
N GLN A 358 -4.56 -7.31 13.43
CA GLN A 358 -3.77 -6.12 13.10
C GLN A 358 -4.65 -4.89 12.82
N LEU A 359 -5.76 -5.07 12.07
CA LEU A 359 -6.72 -3.99 11.84
C LEU A 359 -7.35 -3.47 13.13
N ARG A 360 -7.75 -4.36 14.06
CA ARG A 360 -8.28 -3.95 15.38
C ARG A 360 -7.26 -3.14 16.19
N GLN A 361 -5.99 -3.54 16.17
CA GLN A 361 -4.93 -2.78 16.84
C GLN A 361 -4.74 -1.39 16.21
N ARG A 362 -4.67 -1.29 14.88
CA ARG A 362 -4.58 0.00 14.17
C ARG A 362 -5.81 0.89 14.38
N GLU A 363 -7.02 0.31 14.51
CA GLU A 363 -8.21 1.07 14.91
C GLU A 363 -8.12 1.63 16.33
N GLU A 364 -7.54 0.87 17.27
CA GLU A 364 -7.36 1.30 18.66
C GLU A 364 -6.30 2.42 18.76
N GLU A 365 -5.17 2.26 18.07
CA GLU A 365 -4.15 3.30 17.90
C GLU A 365 -4.73 4.60 17.28
N LEU A 366 -5.64 4.47 16.30
CA LEU A 366 -6.34 5.62 15.70
C LEU A 366 -7.36 6.27 16.66
N ARG A 367 -8.03 5.51 17.53
CA ARG A 367 -8.93 6.04 18.58
C ARG A 367 -8.15 6.83 19.62
N ASP A 368 -7.00 6.33 20.07
CA ASP A 368 -6.11 7.04 21.00
C ASP A 368 -5.53 8.32 20.39
N ALA A 369 -5.13 8.27 19.10
CA ALA A 369 -4.69 9.47 18.37
C ALA A 369 -5.82 10.52 18.22
N GLN A 370 -7.08 10.10 18.01
CA GLN A 370 -8.24 11.00 18.01
C GLN A 370 -8.52 11.57 19.41
N ALA A 371 -8.41 10.76 20.46
CA ALA A 371 -8.57 11.21 21.84
C ALA A 371 -7.53 12.29 22.21
N LEU A 372 -6.26 12.08 21.85
CA LEU A 372 -5.18 13.07 22.01
C LEU A 372 -5.50 14.38 21.28
N ARG A 373 -5.83 14.33 19.98
CA ARG A 373 -6.22 15.52 19.19
C ARG A 373 -7.42 16.25 19.81
N SER A 374 -8.39 15.53 20.40
CA SER A 374 -9.54 16.14 21.08
C SER A 374 -9.15 16.86 22.37
N ALA A 375 -8.19 16.33 23.13
CA ALA A 375 -7.67 16.97 24.34
C ALA A 375 -6.81 18.22 24.03
N GLU A 376 -6.06 18.19 22.93
CA GLU A 376 -5.30 19.35 22.42
C GLU A 376 -6.24 20.46 21.94
N ALA A 377 -7.29 20.11 21.19
CA ALA A 377 -8.33 21.06 20.79
C ALA A 377 -9.03 21.70 22.01
N GLN A 378 -9.29 20.94 23.08
CA GLN A 378 -9.84 21.47 24.34
C GLN A 378 -8.86 22.41 25.05
N ARG A 379 -7.55 22.13 25.07
CA ARG A 379 -6.53 23.04 25.62
C ARG A 379 -6.52 24.37 24.85
N HIS A 380 -6.44 24.31 23.52
CA HIS A 380 -6.48 25.51 22.68
C HIS A 380 -7.79 26.32 22.82
N ALA A 381 -8.92 25.66 23.09
CA ALA A 381 -10.16 26.36 23.43
C ALA A 381 -10.06 27.10 24.79
N GLN A 382 -9.53 26.44 25.82
CA GLN A 382 -9.31 27.04 27.14
C GLN A 382 -8.32 28.22 27.10
N ASP A 383 -7.25 28.11 26.30
CA ASP A 383 -6.27 29.19 26.09
C ASP A 383 -6.90 30.37 25.33
N ARG A 384 -7.71 30.12 24.29
CA ARG A 384 -8.48 31.17 23.59
C ARG A 384 -9.45 31.87 24.52
N GLU A 385 -10.20 31.14 25.34
CA GLU A 385 -11.08 31.74 26.35
C GLU A 385 -10.28 32.59 27.35
N ARG A 386 -9.12 32.11 27.82
CA ARG A 386 -8.25 32.86 28.72
C ARG A 386 -7.79 34.17 28.08
N LEU A 387 -7.31 34.13 26.84
CA LEU A 387 -6.90 35.32 26.09
C LEU A 387 -8.07 36.29 25.87
N HIS A 388 -9.28 35.81 25.57
CA HIS A 388 -10.47 36.66 25.50
C HIS A 388 -10.82 37.32 26.84
N ARG A 389 -10.69 36.60 27.97
CA ARG A 389 -10.91 37.16 29.32
C ARG A 389 -9.83 38.19 29.70
N GLU A 390 -8.60 38.03 29.24
CA GLU A 390 -7.50 38.99 29.46
C GLU A 390 -7.65 40.23 28.55
N LEU A 391 -8.07 40.04 27.29
CA LEU A 391 -8.35 41.12 26.33
C LEU A 391 -9.58 41.95 26.73
N SER A 392 -10.64 41.33 27.27
CA SER A 392 -11.80 42.06 27.84
C SER A 392 -11.36 43.00 28.96
N LYS A 393 -10.55 42.53 29.91
CA LYS A 393 -10.02 43.38 31.00
C LYS A 393 -9.19 44.55 30.48
N ALA A 394 -8.42 44.34 29.41
CA ALA A 394 -7.66 45.42 28.77
C ALA A 394 -8.59 46.46 28.11
N GLN A 395 -9.70 46.03 27.49
CA GLN A 395 -10.72 46.92 26.95
C GLN A 395 -11.46 47.70 28.05
N ASP A 396 -11.83 47.04 29.15
CA ASP A 396 -12.47 47.69 30.31
C ASP A 396 -11.58 48.80 30.91
N LEU A 397 -10.28 48.51 31.07
CA LEU A 397 -9.28 49.48 31.55
C LEU A 397 -9.09 50.64 30.55
N LEU A 398 -9.05 50.36 29.25
CA LEU A 398 -8.96 51.41 28.23
C LEU A 398 -10.18 52.34 28.29
N GLN A 399 -11.40 51.81 28.33
CA GLN A 399 -12.63 52.60 28.48
C GLN A 399 -12.62 53.45 29.76
N GLN A 400 -12.11 52.90 30.87
CA GLN A 400 -11.95 53.63 32.12
C GLN A 400 -10.98 54.81 31.98
N THR A 401 -9.85 54.64 31.28
CA THR A 401 -8.90 55.73 31.01
C THR A 401 -9.43 56.78 30.02
N GLU A 402 -10.17 56.38 28.98
CA GLU A 402 -10.85 57.32 28.08
C GLU A 402 -11.85 58.19 28.84
N GLN A 403 -12.61 57.61 29.77
CA GLN A 403 -13.59 58.38 30.54
C GLN A 403 -12.91 59.39 31.47
N GLN A 404 -11.83 59.00 32.17
CA GLN A 404 -11.02 59.93 32.98
C GLN A 404 -10.45 61.09 32.14
N LEU A 405 -10.04 60.82 30.90
CA LEU A 405 -9.58 61.86 29.97
C LEU A 405 -10.72 62.79 29.53
N ARG A 406 -11.92 62.27 29.25
CA ARG A 406 -13.12 63.08 28.93
C ARG A 406 -13.51 63.99 30.10
N ASP A 407 -13.53 63.45 31.31
CA ASP A 407 -13.91 64.19 32.52
C ASP A 407 -12.91 65.33 32.82
N SER A 408 -11.60 65.06 32.72
CA SER A 408 -10.58 66.10 32.88
C SER A 408 -10.62 67.17 31.78
N ALA A 409 -10.92 66.79 30.53
CA ALA A 409 -11.11 67.75 29.44
C ALA A 409 -12.32 68.66 29.66
N ALA A 410 -13.41 68.14 30.22
CA ALA A 410 -14.59 68.93 30.59
C ALA A 410 -14.27 69.96 31.69
N GLU A 411 -13.50 69.59 32.73
CA GLU A 411 -13.04 70.57 33.73
C GLU A 411 -12.21 71.71 33.10
N HIS A 412 -11.31 71.37 32.17
CA HIS A 412 -10.49 72.38 31.50
C HIS A 412 -11.32 73.33 30.62
N GLN A 413 -12.36 72.83 29.95
CA GLN A 413 -13.30 73.69 29.21
C GLN A 413 -14.11 74.60 30.13
N ALA A 414 -14.58 74.10 31.28
CA ALA A 414 -15.30 74.89 32.28
C ALA A 414 -14.45 76.06 32.79
N ARG A 415 -13.21 75.78 33.22
CA ARG A 415 -12.24 76.81 33.66
C ARG A 415 -11.96 77.85 32.56
N GLN A 416 -11.92 77.44 31.29
CA GLN A 416 -11.73 78.36 30.16
C GLN A 416 -12.96 79.23 29.88
N ALA A 417 -14.18 78.75 30.15
CA ALA A 417 -15.42 79.52 30.05
C ALA A 417 -15.51 80.60 31.14
N GLU A 418 -15.14 80.28 32.39
CA GLU A 418 -15.06 81.24 33.50
C GLU A 418 -14.08 82.38 33.19
N GLY A 419 -12.90 82.05 32.62
CA GLY A 419 -11.94 83.04 32.13
C GLY A 419 -12.55 84.02 31.13
N LYS A 420 -13.29 83.55 30.12
CA LYS A 420 -13.99 84.41 29.15
C LYS A 420 -15.07 85.28 29.80
N ALA A 421 -15.82 84.74 30.76
CA ALA A 421 -16.83 85.49 31.51
C ALA A 421 -16.23 86.60 32.40
N SER A 422 -14.98 86.46 32.84
CA SER A 422 -14.26 87.51 33.56
C SER A 422 -13.80 88.68 32.66
N ALA A 423 -13.42 88.39 31.41
CA ALA A 423 -12.97 89.40 30.45
C ALA A 423 -14.09 90.36 30.04
N ALA A 424 -15.28 89.83 29.72
CA ALA A 424 -16.44 90.64 29.32
C ALA A 424 -16.87 91.67 30.39
N LYS A 425 -16.65 91.36 31.67
CA LYS A 425 -16.93 92.28 32.80
C LYS A 425 -15.93 93.44 32.92
N LEU A 426 -14.80 93.39 32.22
CA LEU A 426 -13.84 94.51 32.14
C LEU A 426 -14.20 95.44 30.97
N GLU A 427 -14.61 94.90 29.83
CA GLU A 427 -15.06 95.68 28.67
C GLU A 427 -16.29 96.55 29.00
N GLN A 428 -17.27 95.98 29.70
CA GLN A 428 -18.46 96.72 30.16
C GLN A 428 -18.10 97.97 30.99
N ARG A 429 -17.02 97.93 31.78
CA ARG A 429 -16.59 99.03 32.66
C ARG A 429 -15.78 100.12 31.94
N LEU A 430 -15.33 99.86 30.71
CA LEU A 430 -14.68 100.88 29.88
C LEU A 430 -15.71 101.79 29.18
N GLU A 431 -16.84 101.22 28.76
CA GLU A 431 -17.86 101.98 28.02
C GLU A 431 -18.68 102.93 28.92
N GLU A 432 -18.86 102.56 30.21
CA GLU A 432 -19.46 103.44 31.22
C GLU A 432 -18.65 104.74 31.45
N CYS A 433 -17.35 104.76 31.16
CA CYS A 433 -16.52 105.96 31.26
C CYS A 433 -16.76 106.93 30.08
N ARG A 434 -16.90 106.42 28.85
CA ARG A 434 -17.10 107.24 27.63
C ARG A 434 -18.37 108.07 27.68
N LEU A 435 -19.46 107.51 28.21
CA LEU A 435 -20.76 108.17 28.27
C LEU A 435 -20.79 109.38 29.22
N ARG A 436 -19.82 109.53 30.13
CA ARG A 436 -19.76 110.66 31.07
C ARG A 436 -19.10 111.92 30.49
N GLU A 437 -18.24 111.79 29.49
CA GLU A 437 -17.58 112.96 28.87
C GLU A 437 -18.52 113.74 27.94
N GLN A 438 -19.51 113.07 27.34
CA GLN A 438 -20.40 113.67 26.33
C GLN A 438 -21.50 114.57 26.93
N GLY A 439 -21.86 114.39 28.22
CA GLY A 439 -22.95 115.14 28.85
C GLY A 439 -22.67 116.63 29.09
N LEU A 440 -21.42 116.99 29.38
CA LEU A 440 -21.03 118.34 29.81
C LEU A 440 -21.02 119.39 28.68
N SER A 441 -21.27 118.99 27.43
CA SER A 441 -21.25 119.88 26.26
C SER A 441 -22.61 120.54 25.96
N ALA A 442 -23.72 120.00 26.48
CA ALA A 442 -25.07 120.37 26.05
C ALA A 442 -25.65 121.62 26.75
N GLU A 443 -25.29 121.87 28.01
CA GLU A 443 -26.02 122.82 28.88
C GLU A 443 -25.78 124.30 28.51
N ALA A 444 -24.71 124.61 27.77
CA ALA A 444 -24.32 125.98 27.43
C ALA A 444 -25.22 126.69 26.38
N MET A 445 -26.06 125.95 25.64
CA MET A 445 -26.81 126.47 24.48
C MET A 445 -28.28 126.86 24.77
N GLY A 446 -28.81 126.56 25.96
CA GLY A 446 -30.24 126.77 26.27
C GLY A 446 -30.65 128.23 26.47
N ALA A 447 -29.82 129.03 27.15
CA ALA A 447 -30.22 130.30 27.77
C ALA A 447 -30.43 131.51 26.82
N ARG A 448 -30.59 131.30 25.51
CA ARG A 448 -30.68 132.40 24.51
C ARG A 448 -32.01 132.50 23.73
N LYS A 449 -32.97 131.58 23.92
CA LYS A 449 -34.14 131.48 23.01
C LYS A 449 -35.50 131.94 23.55
N GLU A 450 -35.59 132.40 24.81
CA GLU A 450 -36.88 132.72 25.43
C GLU A 450 -37.36 134.18 25.25
N LEU A 451 -36.52 135.08 24.72
CA LEU A 451 -36.83 136.51 24.63
C LEU A 451 -37.60 136.94 23.36
N GLU A 452 -37.53 136.19 22.27
CA GLU A 452 -38.01 136.62 20.94
C GLU A 452 -39.48 136.21 20.64
N ALA A 453 -40.21 135.69 21.63
CA ALA A 453 -41.48 135.00 21.40
C ALA A 453 -42.75 135.85 21.58
N ARG A 454 -42.66 137.04 22.20
CA ARG A 454 -43.83 137.76 22.76
C ARG A 454 -44.54 138.76 21.82
N ASP A 455 -43.92 139.18 20.72
CA ASP A 455 -44.41 140.31 19.90
C ASP A 455 -45.26 139.91 18.67
N ARG A 456 -45.75 138.66 18.59
CA ARG A 456 -46.45 138.15 17.39
C ARG A 456 -47.90 138.63 17.19
N GLU A 457 -48.66 138.84 18.26
CA GLU A 457 -50.08 138.46 18.23
C GLU A 457 -51.08 139.55 17.79
N LEU A 458 -50.65 140.81 17.55
CA LEU A 458 -51.59 141.93 17.33
C LEU A 458 -51.93 142.25 15.86
N GLU A 459 -51.11 141.85 14.87
CA GLU A 459 -51.32 142.28 13.47
C GLU A 459 -52.18 141.31 12.64
N ALA A 460 -52.35 140.06 13.10
CA ALA A 460 -52.97 138.98 12.32
C ALA A 460 -54.48 139.16 12.05
N SER A 461 -55.20 139.98 12.81
CA SER A 461 -56.68 140.01 12.79
C SER A 461 -57.33 140.85 11.69
N ARG A 462 -56.57 141.42 10.75
CA ARG A 462 -57.10 142.37 9.73
C ARG A 462 -57.12 141.88 8.28
N SER A 463 -56.36 140.84 7.92
CA SER A 463 -56.30 140.31 6.55
C SER A 463 -57.52 139.46 6.16
N ALA A 464 -58.03 138.65 7.10
CA ALA A 464 -59.01 137.58 6.85
C ALA A 464 -60.33 138.02 6.18
N CYS A 465 -60.71 139.30 6.21
CA CYS A 465 -61.92 139.79 5.55
C CYS A 465 -61.79 139.99 4.02
N GLN A 466 -60.58 139.94 3.45
CA GLN A 466 -60.39 140.10 1.99
C GLN A 466 -60.33 138.76 1.24
N GLU A 467 -59.97 137.67 1.92
CA GLU A 467 -59.75 136.35 1.32
C GLU A 467 -61.06 135.67 0.87
N ALA A 468 -62.15 135.89 1.60
CA ALA A 468 -63.46 135.27 1.34
C ALA A 468 -64.05 135.60 -0.06
N GLN A 469 -63.63 136.71 -0.68
CA GLN A 469 -64.15 137.14 -1.98
C GLN A 469 -63.46 136.44 -3.16
N ALA A 470 -62.24 135.92 -2.99
CA ALA A 470 -61.53 135.16 -4.01
C ALA A 470 -61.99 133.69 -4.13
N ALA A 471 -62.55 133.14 -3.05
CA ALA A 471 -62.91 131.72 -2.97
C ALA A 471 -63.99 131.28 -3.98
N LEU A 472 -64.90 132.18 -4.38
CA LEU A 472 -66.01 131.85 -5.28
C LEU A 472 -65.56 131.60 -6.73
N GLU A 473 -64.57 132.35 -7.24
CA GLU A 473 -64.11 132.20 -8.63
C GLU A 473 -63.34 130.89 -8.84
N ALA A 474 -62.62 130.40 -7.82
CA ALA A 474 -61.93 129.11 -7.85
C ALA A 474 -62.89 127.93 -8.11
N THR A 475 -64.06 127.90 -7.46
CA THR A 475 -65.02 126.79 -7.58
C THR A 475 -65.55 126.59 -9.00
N ARG A 476 -65.51 127.62 -9.86
CA ARG A 476 -65.94 127.54 -11.26
C ARG A 476 -64.92 126.81 -12.13
N ALA A 477 -63.62 127.02 -11.90
CA ALA A 477 -62.56 126.33 -12.62
C ALA A 477 -62.50 124.82 -12.31
N GLU A 478 -62.83 124.43 -11.07
CA GLU A 478 -62.88 123.02 -10.67
C GLU A 478 -63.91 122.19 -11.45
N LEU A 479 -65.04 122.79 -11.85
CA LEU A 479 -66.08 122.10 -12.60
C LEU A 479 -65.68 121.82 -14.06
N GLU A 480 -64.96 122.75 -14.69
CA GLU A 480 -64.43 122.55 -16.05
C GLU A 480 -63.28 121.51 -16.06
N ALA A 481 -62.45 121.49 -15.02
CA ALA A 481 -61.42 120.46 -14.83
C ALA A 481 -62.02 119.04 -14.72
N ARG A 482 -63.09 118.86 -13.93
CA ARG A 482 -63.78 117.56 -13.77
C ARG A 482 -64.42 117.05 -15.06
N ALA A 483 -64.86 117.93 -15.96
CA ALA A 483 -65.36 117.55 -17.29
C ALA A 483 -64.23 116.97 -18.18
N ALA A 484 -63.04 117.56 -18.14
CA ALA A 484 -61.87 117.04 -18.85
C ALA A 484 -61.44 115.66 -18.31
N GLU A 485 -61.46 115.49 -16.97
CA GLU A 485 -61.11 114.23 -16.32
C GLU A 485 -62.05 113.06 -16.70
N GLY A 486 -63.36 113.31 -16.81
CA GLY A 486 -64.32 112.32 -17.30
C GLY A 486 -64.01 111.82 -18.73
N SER A 487 -63.57 112.71 -19.63
CA SER A 487 -63.19 112.33 -20.99
C SER A 487 -61.94 111.44 -21.02
N ARG A 488 -60.97 111.71 -20.13
CA ARG A 488 -59.75 110.91 -19.97
C ARG A 488 -60.07 109.51 -19.45
N LEU A 489 -60.90 109.39 -18.42
CA LEU A 489 -61.27 108.10 -17.82
C LEU A 489 -62.00 107.18 -18.83
N SER A 490 -62.82 107.75 -19.72
CA SER A 490 -63.43 107.02 -20.84
C SER A 490 -62.37 106.46 -21.81
N GLY A 491 -61.36 107.28 -22.17
CA GLY A 491 -60.23 106.84 -23.00
C GLY A 491 -59.33 105.79 -22.34
N GLU A 492 -59.23 105.78 -21.01
CA GLU A 492 -58.53 104.74 -20.25
C GLU A 492 -59.35 103.44 -20.16
N ALA A 493 -60.69 103.52 -20.11
CA ALA A 493 -61.58 102.35 -20.14
C ALA A 493 -61.49 101.60 -21.47
N ALA A 494 -61.60 102.29 -22.62
CA ALA A 494 -61.49 101.67 -23.94
C ALA A 494 -60.13 100.97 -24.16
N LYS A 495 -59.04 101.50 -23.59
CA LYS A 495 -57.71 100.85 -23.61
C LYS A 495 -57.69 99.57 -22.76
N LYS A 496 -58.34 99.55 -21.61
CA LYS A 496 -58.46 98.36 -20.75
C LYS A 496 -59.34 97.28 -21.39
N GLU A 497 -60.42 97.66 -22.05
CA GLU A 497 -61.25 96.73 -22.83
C GLU A 497 -60.48 96.10 -23.99
N SER A 498 -59.74 96.92 -24.75
CA SER A 498 -58.84 96.44 -25.82
C SER A 498 -57.78 95.46 -25.29
N ARG A 499 -57.21 95.74 -24.11
CA ARG A 499 -56.25 94.86 -23.42
C ARG A 499 -56.89 93.54 -23.01
N LEU A 500 -58.13 93.55 -22.51
CA LEU A 500 -58.87 92.34 -22.13
C LEU A 500 -59.20 91.46 -23.35
N GLN A 501 -59.62 92.05 -24.47
CA GLN A 501 -59.86 91.30 -25.71
C GLN A 501 -58.58 90.67 -26.29
N LEU A 502 -57.40 91.23 -26.01
CA LEU A 502 -56.11 90.66 -26.40
C LEU A 502 -55.72 89.52 -25.44
N LEU A 503 -55.81 89.73 -24.13
CA LEU A 503 -55.59 88.70 -23.10
C LEU A 503 -56.50 87.47 -23.25
N LEU A 504 -57.74 87.66 -23.72
CA LEU A 504 -58.66 86.55 -24.01
C LEU A 504 -58.18 85.71 -25.21
N ARG A 505 -57.64 86.32 -26.26
CA ARG A 505 -57.05 85.60 -27.40
C ARG A 505 -55.76 84.87 -26.99
N GLU A 506 -54.93 85.49 -26.15
CA GLU A 506 -53.73 84.86 -25.58
C GLU A 506 -54.12 83.64 -24.72
N ARG A 507 -55.14 83.75 -23.86
CA ARG A 507 -55.71 82.63 -23.10
C ARG A 507 -56.16 81.49 -24.03
N ASP A 508 -56.90 81.81 -25.08
CA ASP A 508 -57.49 80.81 -25.96
C ASP A 508 -56.41 80.07 -26.77
N ALA A 509 -55.38 80.78 -27.25
CA ALA A 509 -54.19 80.15 -27.83
C ALA A 509 -53.46 79.24 -26.82
N CYS A 510 -53.28 79.68 -25.57
CA CYS A 510 -52.67 78.84 -24.53
C CYS A 510 -53.52 77.60 -24.17
N LEU A 511 -54.85 77.63 -24.37
CA LEU A 511 -55.70 76.46 -24.20
C LEU A 511 -55.57 75.47 -25.38
N GLU A 512 -55.39 75.97 -26.60
CA GLU A 512 -55.07 75.14 -27.78
C GLU A 512 -53.68 74.49 -27.66
N ASP A 513 -52.66 75.25 -27.24
CA ASP A 513 -51.31 74.72 -26.94
C ASP A 513 -51.36 73.65 -25.84
N LEU A 514 -52.14 73.86 -24.78
CA LEU A 514 -52.29 72.90 -23.68
C LEU A 514 -53.06 71.64 -24.11
N ALA A 515 -54.05 71.77 -24.99
CA ALA A 515 -54.70 70.62 -25.61
C ALA A 515 -53.73 69.82 -26.50
N ALA A 516 -52.91 70.49 -27.30
CA ALA A 516 -51.88 69.86 -28.12
C ALA A 516 -50.77 69.20 -27.28
N ALA A 517 -50.41 69.79 -26.13
CA ALA A 517 -49.47 69.21 -25.18
C ALA A 517 -50.04 67.94 -24.52
N ASN A 518 -51.32 67.95 -24.12
CA ASN A 518 -51.99 66.77 -23.57
C ASN A 518 -52.08 65.63 -24.60
N ALA A 519 -52.41 65.93 -25.86
CA ALA A 519 -52.42 64.93 -26.93
C ALA A 519 -51.05 64.26 -27.13
N ARG A 520 -49.95 65.02 -27.03
CA ARG A 520 -48.58 64.46 -27.04
C ARG A 520 -48.26 63.63 -25.81
N LEU A 521 -48.79 63.99 -24.63
CA LEU A 521 -48.62 63.19 -23.41
C LEU A 521 -49.38 61.86 -23.50
N ASP A 522 -50.56 61.83 -24.11
CA ASP A 522 -51.33 60.59 -24.30
C ASP A 522 -50.75 59.69 -25.41
N GLU A 523 -50.17 60.28 -26.45
CA GLU A 523 -49.32 59.57 -27.42
C GLU A 523 -48.10 58.94 -26.73
N HIS A 524 -47.33 59.70 -25.95
CA HIS A 524 -46.19 59.16 -25.21
C HIS A 524 -46.58 58.15 -24.12
N ARG A 525 -47.77 58.26 -23.51
CA ARG A 525 -48.32 57.23 -22.61
C ARG A 525 -48.62 55.93 -23.34
N SER A 526 -49.11 56.01 -24.57
CA SER A 526 -49.40 54.85 -25.44
C SER A 526 -48.09 54.17 -25.85
N GLN A 527 -47.12 54.94 -26.35
CA GLN A 527 -45.76 54.45 -26.64
C GLN A 527 -45.09 53.81 -25.42
N LEU A 528 -45.24 54.40 -24.22
CA LEU A 528 -44.74 53.81 -22.97
C LEU A 528 -45.50 52.56 -22.53
N ALA A 529 -46.75 52.36 -22.95
CA ALA A 529 -47.49 51.12 -22.69
C ALA A 529 -47.04 50.01 -23.65
N GLU A 530 -46.83 50.32 -24.94
CA GLU A 530 -46.29 49.40 -25.94
C GLU A 530 -44.87 48.95 -25.57
N LEU A 531 -43.96 49.87 -25.26
CA LEU A 531 -42.59 49.56 -24.81
C LEU A 531 -42.57 48.73 -23.52
N ARG A 532 -43.55 48.89 -22.62
CA ARG A 532 -43.70 48.01 -21.44
C ARG A 532 -44.18 46.62 -21.80
N GLY A 533 -45.06 46.49 -22.80
CA GLY A 533 -45.45 45.20 -23.38
C GLY A 533 -44.27 44.49 -24.03
N GLU A 534 -43.49 45.20 -24.85
CA GLU A 534 -42.26 44.66 -25.45
C GLU A 534 -41.23 44.23 -24.40
N VAL A 535 -40.98 45.06 -23.38
CA VAL A 535 -40.08 44.72 -22.27
C VAL A 535 -40.61 43.52 -21.46
N SER A 536 -41.92 43.37 -21.28
CA SER A 536 -42.50 42.15 -20.67
C SER A 536 -42.20 40.93 -21.53
N CYS A 537 -42.59 40.95 -22.81
CA CYS A 537 -42.36 39.83 -23.74
C CYS A 537 -40.87 39.46 -23.87
N LEU A 538 -39.97 40.44 -23.84
CA LEU A 538 -38.52 40.22 -23.83
C LEU A 538 -38.04 39.67 -22.48
N SER A 539 -38.60 40.10 -21.35
CA SER A 539 -38.31 39.55 -20.02
C SER A 539 -38.78 38.09 -19.90
N ASP A 540 -39.95 37.78 -20.43
CA ASP A 540 -40.53 36.42 -20.48
C ASP A 540 -39.71 35.52 -21.43
N SER A 541 -39.23 36.07 -22.55
CA SER A 541 -38.31 35.37 -23.45
C SER A 541 -36.93 35.14 -22.80
N LEU A 542 -36.42 36.12 -22.06
CA LEU A 542 -35.15 36.00 -21.32
C LEU A 542 -35.25 35.03 -20.14
N SER A 543 -36.40 34.94 -19.45
CA SER A 543 -36.61 33.95 -18.40
C SER A 543 -36.68 32.53 -19.00
N GLY A 544 -37.37 32.35 -20.12
CA GLY A 544 -37.35 31.11 -20.90
C GLY A 544 -35.94 30.69 -21.33
N CYS A 545 -35.18 31.61 -21.93
CA CYS A 545 -33.78 31.35 -22.31
C CYS A 545 -32.87 31.09 -21.08
N ARG A 546 -33.15 31.66 -19.91
CA ARG A 546 -32.44 31.35 -18.66
C ARG A 546 -32.78 29.95 -18.15
N SER A 547 -34.06 29.51 -18.19
CA SER A 547 -34.42 28.13 -17.83
C SER A 547 -33.87 27.10 -18.82
N ASP A 548 -33.88 27.42 -20.12
CA ASP A 548 -33.26 26.55 -21.15
C ASP A 548 -31.75 26.42 -20.93
N LEU A 549 -31.07 27.54 -20.63
CA LEU A 549 -29.64 27.56 -20.30
C LEU A 549 -29.33 26.78 -19.01
N GLY A 550 -30.16 26.92 -17.97
CA GLY A 550 -30.07 26.12 -16.74
C GLY A 550 -30.18 24.63 -17.04
N SER A 551 -31.23 24.21 -17.75
CA SER A 551 -31.40 22.80 -18.16
C SER A 551 -30.24 22.28 -19.04
N ALA A 552 -29.58 23.16 -19.80
CA ALA A 552 -28.43 22.81 -20.62
C ALA A 552 -27.14 22.69 -19.79
N ALA A 553 -26.98 23.54 -18.77
CA ALA A 553 -25.89 23.45 -17.79
C ALA A 553 -26.01 22.18 -16.94
N GLU A 554 -27.20 21.88 -16.41
CA GLU A 554 -27.50 20.63 -15.69
C GLU A 554 -27.19 19.39 -16.55
N ARG A 555 -27.62 19.38 -17.82
CA ARG A 555 -27.30 18.30 -18.77
C ARG A 555 -25.81 18.20 -19.11
N ALA A 556 -25.10 19.33 -19.17
CA ALA A 556 -23.65 19.34 -19.39
C ALA A 556 -22.89 18.82 -18.15
N GLN A 557 -23.34 19.19 -16.95
CA GLN A 557 -22.78 18.70 -15.69
C GLN A 557 -23.04 17.20 -15.50
N ALA A 558 -24.24 16.71 -15.84
CA ALA A 558 -24.54 15.29 -15.89
C ALA A 558 -23.63 14.55 -16.91
N ALA A 559 -23.49 15.07 -18.13
CA ALA A 559 -22.64 14.46 -19.15
C ALA A 559 -21.14 14.45 -18.78
N GLU A 560 -20.64 15.45 -18.06
CA GLU A 560 -19.28 15.44 -17.49
C GLU A 560 -19.14 14.47 -16.31
N SER A 561 -20.20 14.25 -15.52
CA SER A 561 -20.24 13.18 -14.49
C SER A 561 -20.22 11.79 -15.14
N ASP A 562 -21.09 11.53 -16.12
CA ASP A 562 -21.14 10.28 -16.90
C ASP A 562 -19.78 10.01 -17.55
N LYS A 563 -19.14 11.04 -18.11
CA LYS A 563 -17.79 10.97 -18.69
C LYS A 563 -16.73 10.63 -17.64
N ALA A 564 -16.74 11.24 -16.46
CA ALA A 564 -15.81 10.93 -15.39
C ALA A 564 -16.00 9.48 -14.87
N GLU A 565 -17.23 8.99 -14.79
CA GLU A 565 -17.53 7.60 -14.47
C GLU A 565 -17.04 6.62 -15.55
N LEU A 566 -17.21 6.96 -16.83
CA LEU A 566 -16.68 6.20 -17.96
C LEU A 566 -15.16 6.19 -18.01
N GLU A 567 -14.49 7.32 -17.79
CA GLU A 567 -13.03 7.40 -17.68
C GLU A 567 -12.52 6.53 -16.50
N ALA A 568 -13.17 6.61 -15.33
CA ALA A 568 -12.87 5.74 -14.19
C ALA A 568 -13.21 4.25 -14.45
N HIS A 569 -14.14 3.93 -15.36
CA HIS A 569 -14.39 2.55 -15.80
C HIS A 569 -13.33 2.08 -16.79
N VAL A 570 -12.86 2.93 -17.70
CA VAL A 570 -11.78 2.62 -18.65
C VAL A 570 -10.49 2.31 -17.89
N SER A 571 -10.04 3.15 -16.95
CA SER A 571 -8.82 2.87 -16.18
C SER A 571 -8.92 1.59 -15.34
N ARG A 572 -10.11 1.23 -14.84
CA ARG A 572 -10.34 -0.07 -14.17
C ARG A 572 -10.27 -1.26 -15.13
N LEU A 573 -10.69 -1.11 -16.39
CA LEU A 573 -10.51 -2.12 -17.42
C LEU A 573 -9.05 -2.23 -17.88
N GLU A 574 -8.34 -1.12 -18.00
CA GLU A 574 -6.92 -1.09 -18.38
C GLU A 574 -6.03 -1.77 -17.34
N GLU A 575 -6.25 -1.51 -16.04
CA GLU A 575 -5.50 -2.18 -14.98
C GLU A 575 -5.90 -3.67 -14.85
N SER A 576 -7.17 -4.02 -15.04
CA SER A 576 -7.62 -5.43 -15.11
C SER A 576 -6.97 -6.17 -16.29
N LEU A 577 -6.89 -5.52 -17.47
CA LEU A 577 -6.19 -6.03 -18.64
C LEU A 577 -4.70 -6.23 -18.33
N ARG A 578 -4.02 -5.23 -17.75
CA ARG A 578 -2.61 -5.31 -17.36
C ARG A 578 -2.34 -6.47 -16.41
N VAL A 579 -3.15 -6.64 -15.35
CA VAL A 579 -3.05 -7.76 -14.40
C VAL A 579 -3.29 -9.11 -15.11
N SER A 580 -4.15 -9.15 -16.14
CA SER A 580 -4.33 -10.36 -16.96
C SER A 580 -3.14 -10.64 -17.88
N GLU A 581 -2.50 -9.62 -18.47
CA GLU A 581 -1.27 -9.78 -19.25
C GLU A 581 -0.09 -10.26 -18.39
N GLU A 582 0.03 -9.75 -17.16
CA GLU A 582 1.08 -10.15 -16.22
C GLU A 582 0.91 -11.62 -15.80
N LYS A 583 -0.31 -12.04 -15.46
CA LYS A 583 -0.63 -13.47 -15.24
C LYS A 583 -0.34 -14.34 -16.48
N LEU A 584 -0.67 -13.86 -17.68
CA LEU A 584 -0.34 -14.57 -18.92
C LEU A 584 1.16 -14.69 -19.18
N ARG A 585 1.97 -13.70 -18.77
CA ARG A 585 3.45 -13.79 -18.81
C ARG A 585 3.96 -14.83 -17.81
N ASP A 586 3.47 -14.80 -16.57
CA ASP A 586 3.85 -15.76 -15.52
C ASP A 586 3.47 -17.20 -15.90
N ASP A 587 2.26 -17.42 -16.39
CA ASP A 587 1.80 -18.75 -16.82
C ASP A 587 2.50 -19.22 -18.11
N SER A 588 2.92 -18.31 -18.99
CA SER A 588 3.78 -18.65 -20.12
C SER A 588 5.19 -19.05 -19.68
N LEU A 589 5.78 -18.34 -18.69
CA LEU A 589 7.07 -18.69 -18.09
C LEU A 589 7.00 -20.05 -17.36
N ARG A 590 5.92 -20.32 -16.62
CA ARG A 590 5.63 -21.64 -16.02
C ARG A 590 5.50 -22.72 -17.09
N ALA A 591 4.82 -22.45 -18.21
CA ALA A 591 4.70 -23.40 -19.31
C ALA A 591 6.05 -23.69 -19.99
N GLU A 592 6.95 -22.72 -20.11
CA GLU A 592 8.33 -22.94 -20.58
C GLU A 592 9.18 -23.73 -19.57
N GLN A 593 9.04 -23.47 -18.27
CA GLN A 593 9.68 -24.26 -17.21
C GLN A 593 9.19 -25.72 -17.19
N LEU A 594 7.87 -25.94 -17.34
CA LEU A 594 7.28 -27.29 -17.42
C LEU A 594 7.66 -28.02 -18.72
N ARG A 595 7.87 -27.30 -19.83
CA ARG A 595 8.46 -27.88 -21.04
C ARG A 595 9.91 -28.29 -20.81
N SER A 596 10.74 -27.43 -20.21
CA SER A 596 12.16 -27.74 -20.01
C SER A 596 12.38 -28.91 -19.04
N SER A 597 11.56 -29.04 -17.99
CA SER A 597 11.59 -30.20 -17.09
C SER A 597 11.05 -31.47 -17.76
N SER A 598 9.98 -31.38 -18.56
CA SER A 598 9.46 -32.49 -19.36
C SER A 598 10.50 -32.99 -20.38
N GLU A 599 11.22 -32.09 -21.05
CA GLU A 599 12.32 -32.46 -21.94
C GLU A 599 13.52 -33.07 -21.20
N SER A 600 13.84 -32.63 -19.97
CA SER A 600 14.88 -33.27 -19.14
C SER A 600 14.47 -34.70 -18.78
N ALA A 601 13.27 -34.86 -18.22
CA ALA A 601 12.71 -36.16 -17.86
C ALA A 601 12.61 -37.09 -19.09
N GLN A 602 12.28 -36.57 -20.28
CA GLN A 602 12.28 -37.37 -21.50
C GLN A 602 13.69 -37.82 -21.91
N ARG A 603 14.72 -36.95 -21.83
CA ARG A 603 16.12 -37.32 -22.09
C ARG A 603 16.62 -38.37 -21.09
N GLU A 604 16.27 -38.23 -19.81
CA GLU A 604 16.58 -39.20 -18.75
C GLU A 604 15.91 -40.56 -19.01
N LEU A 605 14.64 -40.56 -19.47
CA LEU A 605 13.89 -41.78 -19.81
C LEU A 605 14.44 -42.44 -21.09
N GLU A 606 14.90 -41.66 -22.07
CA GLU A 606 15.61 -42.16 -23.26
C GLU A 606 16.98 -42.75 -22.91
N ALA A 607 17.74 -42.13 -21.99
CA ALA A 607 18.99 -42.68 -21.47
C ALA A 607 18.76 -44.00 -20.69
N ALA A 608 17.79 -44.03 -19.76
CA ALA A 608 17.46 -45.24 -19.01
C ALA A 608 16.98 -46.39 -19.92
N ARG A 609 16.29 -46.08 -21.03
CA ARG A 609 15.95 -47.09 -22.06
C ARG A 609 17.19 -47.64 -22.77
N ALA A 610 18.17 -46.78 -23.08
CA ALA A 610 19.44 -47.23 -23.67
C ALA A 610 20.22 -48.14 -22.71
N GLU A 611 20.28 -47.81 -21.41
CA GLU A 611 20.89 -48.67 -20.38
C GLU A 611 20.15 -50.01 -20.25
N VAL A 612 18.82 -50.03 -20.30
CA VAL A 612 18.01 -51.27 -20.27
C VAL A 612 18.27 -52.15 -21.49
N GLU A 613 18.43 -51.58 -22.70
CA GLU A 613 18.82 -52.35 -23.89
C GLU A 613 20.27 -52.84 -23.82
N GLU A 614 21.21 -52.05 -23.29
CA GLU A 614 22.58 -52.51 -23.06
C GLU A 614 22.61 -53.69 -22.07
N LEU A 615 21.93 -53.57 -20.93
CA LEU A 615 21.77 -54.66 -19.95
C LEU A 615 21.04 -55.88 -20.54
N SER A 616 20.06 -55.67 -21.42
CA SER A 616 19.36 -56.73 -22.15
C SER A 616 20.32 -57.50 -23.06
N THR A 617 21.13 -56.80 -23.88
CA THR A 617 22.13 -57.44 -24.75
C THR A 617 23.23 -58.14 -23.96
N ALA A 618 23.72 -57.54 -22.85
CA ALA A 618 24.67 -58.17 -21.94
C ALA A 618 24.10 -59.44 -21.28
N LEU A 619 22.84 -59.42 -20.87
CA LEU A 619 22.14 -60.59 -20.33
C LEU A 619 21.98 -61.70 -21.39
N GLN A 620 21.71 -61.37 -22.65
CA GLN A 620 21.65 -62.35 -23.73
C GLN A 620 23.03 -62.91 -24.08
N ALA A 621 24.08 -62.08 -24.06
CA ALA A 621 25.46 -62.52 -24.22
C ALA A 621 25.84 -63.51 -23.11
N SER A 622 25.59 -63.16 -21.84
CA SER A 622 25.81 -64.02 -20.66
C SER A 622 25.02 -65.33 -20.72
N LYS A 623 23.74 -65.31 -21.14
CA LYS A 623 22.95 -66.52 -21.41
C LYS A 623 23.58 -67.40 -22.49
N SER A 624 24.12 -66.80 -23.57
CA SER A 624 24.82 -67.54 -24.63
C SER A 624 26.10 -68.19 -24.11
N GLU A 625 26.81 -67.55 -23.17
CA GLU A 625 28.02 -68.10 -22.55
C GLU A 625 27.69 -69.19 -21.54
N ALA A 626 26.66 -69.02 -20.71
CA ALA A 626 26.14 -70.07 -19.84
C ALA A 626 25.72 -71.31 -20.63
N ALA A 627 25.07 -71.14 -21.80
CA ALA A 627 24.71 -72.24 -22.70
C ALA A 627 25.95 -72.93 -23.32
N LYS A 628 26.97 -72.17 -23.75
CA LYS A 628 28.26 -72.72 -24.22
C LYS A 628 28.97 -73.51 -23.11
N LEU A 629 28.98 -72.99 -21.89
CA LEU A 629 29.57 -73.64 -20.72
C LEU A 629 28.82 -74.94 -20.37
N GLN A 630 27.49 -74.92 -20.34
CA GLN A 630 26.67 -76.13 -20.16
C GLN A 630 26.94 -77.18 -21.24
N ALA A 631 27.04 -76.79 -22.52
CA ALA A 631 27.39 -77.69 -23.60
C ALA A 631 28.79 -78.30 -23.42
N SER A 632 29.79 -77.49 -23.04
CA SER A 632 31.15 -77.98 -22.77
C SER A 632 31.22 -78.93 -21.56
N LEU A 633 30.40 -78.69 -20.53
CA LEU A 633 30.30 -79.54 -19.35
C LEU A 633 29.62 -80.87 -19.67
N ALA A 634 28.55 -80.85 -20.48
CA ALA A 634 27.91 -82.08 -20.97
C ALA A 634 28.90 -82.90 -21.82
N GLN A 635 29.66 -82.25 -22.71
CA GLN A 635 30.69 -82.90 -23.51
C GLN A 635 31.84 -83.48 -22.66
N SER A 636 32.27 -82.80 -21.59
CA SER A 636 33.27 -83.35 -20.68
C SER A 636 32.74 -84.51 -19.83
N GLN A 637 31.45 -84.48 -19.46
CA GLN A 637 30.78 -85.59 -18.76
C GLN A 637 30.66 -86.82 -19.68
N GLU A 638 30.27 -86.65 -20.95
CA GLU A 638 30.22 -87.72 -21.94
C GLU A 638 31.61 -88.31 -22.22
N GLY A 639 32.64 -87.45 -22.32
CA GLY A 639 34.04 -87.88 -22.41
C GLY A 639 34.50 -88.70 -21.20
N ALA A 640 34.22 -88.22 -19.97
CA ALA A 640 34.56 -88.92 -18.74
C ALA A 640 33.80 -90.25 -18.57
N LEU A 641 32.54 -90.32 -19.00
CA LEU A 641 31.77 -91.57 -19.04
C LEU A 641 32.34 -92.56 -20.06
N SER A 642 32.76 -92.07 -21.23
CA SER A 642 33.41 -92.88 -22.27
C SER A 642 34.76 -93.44 -21.81
N GLU A 643 35.57 -92.61 -21.13
CA GLU A 643 36.82 -93.08 -20.53
C GLU A 643 36.60 -94.05 -19.36
N HIS A 644 35.59 -93.81 -18.51
CA HIS A 644 35.25 -94.77 -17.46
C HIS A 644 34.80 -96.12 -18.05
N GLN A 645 34.05 -96.12 -19.16
CA GLN A 645 33.70 -97.35 -19.89
C GLN A 645 34.93 -98.04 -20.50
N ARG A 646 35.87 -97.28 -21.08
CA ARG A 646 37.16 -97.80 -21.58
C ARG A 646 37.96 -98.49 -20.46
N LEU A 647 38.19 -97.78 -19.36
CA LEU A 647 38.91 -98.29 -18.19
C LEU A 647 38.23 -99.51 -17.57
N ARG A 648 36.88 -99.54 -17.56
CA ARG A 648 36.11 -100.71 -17.12
C ARG A 648 36.30 -101.91 -18.06
N GLY A 649 36.37 -101.70 -19.37
CA GLY A 649 36.68 -102.74 -20.37
C GLY A 649 38.09 -103.31 -20.19
N GLU A 650 39.09 -102.44 -20.01
CA GLU A 650 40.48 -102.82 -19.73
C GLU A 650 40.60 -103.62 -18.42
N LEU A 651 39.86 -103.22 -17.38
CA LEU A 651 39.82 -103.92 -16.09
C LEU A 651 39.15 -105.30 -16.20
N CYS A 652 38.10 -105.46 -17.03
CA CYS A 652 37.54 -106.77 -17.36
C CYS A 652 38.56 -107.67 -18.07
N GLN A 653 39.28 -107.16 -19.08
CA GLN A 653 40.32 -107.93 -19.79
C GLN A 653 41.48 -108.34 -18.87
N ALA A 654 41.86 -107.48 -17.92
CA ALA A 654 42.84 -107.81 -16.89
C ALA A 654 42.35 -108.92 -15.93
N LEU A 655 41.06 -108.90 -15.55
CA LEU A 655 40.45 -109.96 -14.74
C LEU A 655 40.34 -111.30 -15.48
N GLU A 656 40.04 -111.29 -16.78
CA GLU A 656 40.05 -112.49 -17.63
C GLU A 656 41.47 -113.03 -17.81
N SER A 657 42.46 -112.16 -17.98
CA SER A 657 43.88 -112.55 -18.01
C SER A 657 44.34 -113.18 -16.69
N LEU A 658 43.95 -112.59 -15.55
CA LEU A 658 44.20 -113.15 -14.22
C LEU A 658 43.49 -114.50 -14.01
N ARG A 659 42.27 -114.65 -14.52
CA ARG A 659 41.55 -115.92 -14.50
C ARG A 659 42.30 -117.00 -15.29
N GLY A 660 42.73 -116.69 -16.52
CA GLY A 660 43.57 -117.58 -17.32
C GLY A 660 44.85 -117.99 -16.59
N SER A 661 45.52 -117.05 -15.90
CA SER A 661 46.73 -117.38 -15.11
C SER A 661 46.45 -118.26 -13.88
N ARG A 662 45.24 -118.20 -13.29
CA ARG A 662 44.82 -119.10 -12.21
C ARG A 662 44.43 -120.48 -12.73
N GLU A 663 43.87 -120.56 -13.92
CA GLU A 663 43.54 -121.82 -14.58
C GLU A 663 44.82 -122.57 -15.00
N THR A 664 45.87 -121.87 -15.46
CA THR A 664 47.21 -122.47 -15.66
C THR A 664 47.97 -122.76 -14.37
N GLU A 665 47.83 -121.94 -13.31
CA GLU A 665 48.33 -122.30 -11.98
C GLU A 665 47.65 -123.59 -11.46
N GLY A 666 46.36 -123.77 -11.75
CA GLY A 666 45.59 -124.97 -11.44
C GLY A 666 46.14 -126.23 -12.12
N THR A 667 46.47 -126.16 -13.42
CA THR A 667 47.06 -127.31 -14.14
C THR A 667 48.49 -127.61 -13.71
N LEU A 668 49.30 -126.59 -13.41
CA LEU A 668 50.65 -126.77 -12.84
C LEU A 668 50.61 -127.40 -11.43
N ARG A 669 49.62 -127.04 -10.60
CA ARG A 669 49.39 -127.69 -9.29
C ARG A 669 48.85 -129.12 -9.43
N ALA A 670 48.24 -129.48 -10.56
CA ALA A 670 47.83 -130.86 -10.84
C ALA A 670 49.04 -131.72 -11.25
N SER A 671 49.84 -131.29 -12.22
CA SER A 671 51.03 -132.04 -12.64
C SER A 671 52.10 -132.15 -11.55
N ALA A 672 52.22 -131.15 -10.67
CA ALA A 672 53.06 -131.25 -9.47
C ALA A 672 52.66 -132.43 -8.57
N ARG A 673 51.35 -132.66 -8.37
CA ARG A 673 50.83 -133.78 -7.56
C ARG A 673 51.00 -135.13 -8.25
N GLU A 674 50.92 -135.17 -9.58
CA GLU A 674 51.22 -136.38 -10.35
C GLU A 674 52.71 -136.75 -10.21
N LEU A 675 53.61 -135.78 -10.33
CA LEU A 675 55.06 -135.97 -10.11
C LEU A 675 55.40 -136.37 -8.66
N GLU A 676 54.70 -135.80 -7.66
CA GLU A 676 54.83 -136.24 -6.26
C GLU A 676 54.39 -137.71 -6.09
N ALA A 677 53.29 -138.13 -6.71
CA ALA A 677 52.81 -139.52 -6.67
C ALA A 677 53.74 -140.49 -7.42
N GLU A 678 54.32 -140.09 -8.54
CA GLU A 678 55.35 -140.87 -9.24
C GLU A 678 56.62 -141.04 -8.40
N LEU A 679 57.00 -140.01 -7.64
CA LEU A 679 58.18 -140.02 -6.77
C LEU A 679 57.96 -140.88 -5.52
N GLU A 680 56.76 -140.89 -4.94
CA GLU A 680 56.34 -141.85 -3.91
C GLU A 680 56.37 -143.30 -4.45
N ALA A 681 55.85 -143.53 -5.67
CA ALA A 681 55.91 -144.84 -6.31
C ALA A 681 57.37 -145.30 -6.60
N ALA A 682 58.26 -144.37 -6.93
CA ALA A 682 59.69 -144.65 -7.08
C ALA A 682 60.36 -145.03 -5.74
N ARG A 683 60.01 -144.36 -4.63
CA ARG A 683 60.50 -144.71 -3.28
C ARG A 683 60.09 -146.13 -2.89
N HIS A 684 58.85 -146.53 -3.12
CA HIS A 684 58.40 -147.90 -2.84
C HIS A 684 59.10 -148.95 -3.70
N ARG A 685 59.41 -148.66 -4.98
CA ARG A 685 60.24 -149.55 -5.82
C ARG A 685 61.67 -149.69 -5.29
N ALA A 686 62.27 -148.61 -4.78
CA ALA A 686 63.60 -148.65 -4.17
C ALA A 686 63.61 -149.47 -2.86
N GLN A 687 62.60 -149.35 -2.01
CA GLN A 687 62.44 -150.19 -0.82
C GLN A 687 62.30 -151.68 -1.18
N ALA A 688 61.47 -152.00 -2.19
CA ALA A 688 61.34 -153.37 -2.69
C ALA A 688 62.66 -153.95 -3.23
N SER A 689 63.55 -153.12 -3.80
CA SER A 689 64.90 -153.55 -4.21
C SER A 689 65.78 -153.90 -3.00
N SER A 690 65.78 -153.07 -1.96
CA SER A 690 66.49 -153.33 -0.69
C SER A 690 66.05 -154.64 -0.03
N ASP A 691 64.74 -154.92 -0.02
CA ASP A 691 64.17 -156.16 0.53
C ASP A 691 64.46 -157.39 -0.34
N LEU A 692 64.82 -157.22 -1.62
CA LEU A 692 65.31 -158.30 -2.48
C LEU A 692 66.82 -158.54 -2.31
N GLU A 693 67.64 -157.49 -2.21
CA GLU A 693 69.09 -157.60 -1.98
C GLU A 693 69.42 -158.26 -0.63
N THR A 694 68.70 -157.92 0.43
CA THR A 694 68.86 -158.56 1.75
C THR A 694 68.47 -160.05 1.72
N ARG A 695 67.44 -160.41 0.96
CA ARG A 695 67.03 -161.81 0.76
C ARG A 695 67.97 -162.59 -0.16
N LEU A 696 68.67 -161.92 -1.08
CA LEU A 696 69.70 -162.53 -1.92
C LEU A 696 70.94 -162.91 -1.10
N ARG A 697 71.47 -161.99 -0.28
CA ARG A 697 72.60 -162.27 0.63
C ARG A 697 72.29 -163.44 1.58
N ALA A 698 71.08 -163.44 2.16
CA ALA A 698 70.60 -164.52 3.02
C ALA A 698 70.37 -165.86 2.29
N ALA A 699 70.39 -165.89 0.95
CA ALA A 699 70.39 -167.12 0.15
C ALA A 699 71.82 -167.56 -0.20
N GLU A 700 72.71 -166.62 -0.53
CA GLU A 700 74.14 -166.87 -0.77
C GLU A 700 74.83 -167.49 0.47
N GLU A 701 74.56 -166.97 1.66
CA GLU A 701 75.02 -167.55 2.93
C GLU A 701 74.53 -168.99 3.17
N ARG A 702 73.32 -169.33 2.69
CA ARG A 702 72.76 -170.69 2.80
C ARG A 702 73.39 -171.67 1.82
N VAL A 703 73.77 -171.22 0.62
CA VAL A 703 74.53 -172.03 -0.34
C VAL A 703 75.96 -172.26 0.14
N ALA A 704 76.60 -171.25 0.75
CA ALA A 704 77.89 -171.42 1.40
C ALA A 704 77.82 -172.42 2.58
N ALA A 705 76.70 -172.44 3.33
CA ALA A 705 76.48 -173.41 4.38
C ALA A 705 76.24 -174.85 3.86
N SER A 706 75.50 -175.04 2.75
CA SER A 706 75.28 -176.38 2.19
C SER A 706 76.56 -176.97 1.60
N ALA A 707 77.37 -176.18 0.89
CA ALA A 707 78.67 -176.62 0.38
C ALA A 707 79.62 -177.09 1.50
N LYS A 708 79.52 -176.51 2.70
CA LYS A 708 80.27 -176.96 3.88
C LYS A 708 79.75 -178.29 4.43
N LEU A 709 78.44 -178.45 4.52
CA LEU A 709 77.80 -179.71 4.95
C LEU A 709 78.06 -180.86 3.97
N GLU A 710 78.18 -180.58 2.67
CA GLU A 710 78.54 -181.57 1.65
C GLU A 710 80.00 -182.08 1.81
N ALA A 711 80.92 -181.19 2.21
CA ALA A 711 82.29 -181.59 2.56
C ALA A 711 82.34 -182.43 3.85
N GLU A 712 81.63 -182.00 4.90
CA GLU A 712 81.52 -182.74 6.17
C GLU A 712 80.83 -184.12 5.97
N LEU A 713 79.91 -184.24 5.01
CA LEU A 713 79.28 -185.51 4.61
C LEU A 713 80.26 -186.44 3.87
N ALA A 714 81.12 -185.91 3.00
CA ALA A 714 82.13 -186.71 2.30
C ALA A 714 83.17 -187.30 3.25
N GLU A 715 83.65 -186.50 4.21
CA GLU A 715 84.58 -186.96 5.26
C GLU A 715 83.93 -188.05 6.14
N ALA A 716 82.65 -187.90 6.50
CA ALA A 716 81.90 -188.93 7.22
C ALA A 716 81.73 -190.23 6.42
N GLN A 717 81.57 -190.16 5.09
CA GLN A 717 81.48 -191.35 4.23
C GLN A 717 82.82 -192.09 4.13
N GLU A 718 83.96 -191.37 4.10
CA GLU A 718 85.29 -191.98 4.13
C GLU A 718 85.56 -192.67 5.48
N GLN A 719 85.16 -192.06 6.60
CA GLN A 719 85.22 -192.68 7.92
C GLN A 719 84.34 -193.94 8.03
N ILE A 720 83.13 -193.94 7.45
CA ILE A 720 82.26 -195.13 7.38
C ILE A 720 82.89 -196.25 6.53
N ALA A 721 83.59 -195.92 5.44
CA ALA A 721 84.30 -196.90 4.63
C ALA A 721 85.47 -197.54 5.40
N ALA A 722 86.25 -196.76 6.15
CA ALA A 722 87.32 -197.24 7.02
C ALA A 722 86.78 -198.18 8.12
N LEU A 723 85.75 -197.76 8.86
CA LEU A 723 85.11 -198.57 9.89
C LEU A 723 84.49 -199.86 9.33
N SER A 724 83.96 -199.84 8.11
CA SER A 724 83.44 -201.03 7.44
C SER A 724 84.53 -202.06 7.13
N TYR A 725 85.76 -201.62 6.87
CA TYR A 725 86.92 -202.49 6.67
C TYR A 725 87.36 -203.14 7.99
N GLU A 726 87.44 -202.36 9.07
CA GLU A 726 87.77 -202.87 10.41
C GLU A 726 86.71 -203.87 10.93
N LEU A 727 85.43 -203.61 10.69
CA LEU A 727 84.32 -204.48 11.09
C LEU A 727 84.30 -205.80 10.30
N SER A 728 84.87 -205.82 9.09
CA SER A 728 85.10 -207.02 8.28
C SER A 728 86.27 -207.88 8.81
N ASP A 729 87.41 -207.26 9.13
CA ASP A 729 88.54 -207.94 9.77
C ASP A 729 88.19 -208.47 11.18
N ALA A 730 87.35 -207.74 11.92
CA ALA A 730 86.76 -208.21 13.17
C ALA A 730 85.87 -209.46 12.97
N HIS A 731 85.04 -209.50 11.91
CA HIS A 731 84.26 -210.71 11.58
C HIS A 731 85.15 -211.90 11.23
N ALA A 732 86.19 -211.71 10.41
CA ALA A 732 87.14 -212.77 10.07
C ALA A 732 87.82 -213.36 11.32
N LYS A 733 88.19 -212.51 12.30
CA LYS A 733 88.73 -212.94 13.59
C LYS A 733 87.69 -213.66 14.47
N ILE A 734 86.42 -213.26 14.42
CA ILE A 734 85.32 -213.94 15.11
C ILE A 734 85.09 -215.34 14.52
N GLU A 735 85.13 -215.52 13.20
CA GLU A 735 85.03 -216.84 12.57
C GLU A 735 86.22 -217.74 12.93
N GLN A 736 87.46 -217.21 12.93
CA GLN A 736 88.64 -217.96 13.38
C GLN A 736 88.51 -218.40 14.85
N MET A 737 88.01 -217.54 15.74
CA MET A 737 87.70 -217.94 17.11
C MET A 737 86.54 -218.96 17.18
N GLY A 738 85.57 -218.90 16.28
CA GLY A 738 84.51 -219.89 16.13
C GLY A 738 85.08 -221.29 15.80
N ALA A 739 86.00 -221.37 14.84
CA ALA A 739 86.69 -222.61 14.49
C ALA A 739 87.54 -223.16 15.66
N LEU A 740 88.28 -222.30 16.37
CA LEU A 740 89.03 -222.69 17.56
C LEU A 740 88.10 -223.20 18.69
N ARG A 741 86.92 -222.58 18.87
CA ARG A 741 85.92 -223.00 19.86
C ARG A 741 85.26 -224.34 19.50
N ALA A 742 85.10 -224.64 18.21
CA ALA A 742 84.65 -225.94 17.73
C ALA A 742 85.71 -227.04 17.98
N SER A 743 86.97 -226.75 17.68
CA SER A 743 88.11 -227.63 17.98
C SER A 743 88.21 -227.95 19.48
N LEU A 744 88.13 -226.93 20.34
CA LEU A 744 88.10 -227.10 21.80
C LEU A 744 86.94 -227.99 22.25
N LYS A 745 85.72 -227.77 21.73
CA LYS A 745 84.58 -228.66 22.02
C LYS A 745 84.85 -230.13 21.65
N SER A 746 85.43 -230.39 20.49
CA SER A 746 85.81 -231.76 20.07
C SER A 746 86.77 -232.41 21.08
N THR A 747 87.81 -231.68 21.49
CA THR A 747 88.75 -232.19 22.50
C THR A 747 88.13 -232.36 23.89
N THR A 748 87.11 -231.57 24.25
CA THR A 748 86.36 -231.77 25.50
C THR A 748 85.54 -233.06 25.45
N THR A 749 84.85 -233.35 24.33
CA THR A 749 84.10 -234.60 24.18
C THR A 749 84.99 -235.85 24.17
N ASP A 750 86.18 -235.77 23.58
CA ASP A 750 87.17 -236.87 23.59
C ASP A 750 87.75 -237.12 24.99
N LEU A 751 87.85 -236.08 25.82
CA LEU A 751 88.21 -236.21 27.23
C LEU A 751 87.07 -236.80 28.06
N GLN A 752 85.82 -236.43 27.80
CA GLN A 752 84.64 -237.00 28.46
C GLN A 752 84.54 -238.52 28.21
N LEU A 753 84.71 -238.96 26.96
CA LEU A 753 84.80 -240.38 26.57
C LEU A 753 85.96 -241.14 27.26
N ARG A 754 87.05 -240.45 27.61
CA ARG A 754 88.16 -241.01 28.40
C ARG A 754 87.88 -241.04 29.90
N GLU A 755 87.11 -240.09 30.42
CA GLU A 755 86.69 -240.04 31.82
C GLU A 755 85.66 -241.14 32.13
N ASP A 756 84.65 -241.33 31.27
CA ASP A 756 83.66 -242.41 31.40
C ASP A 756 84.31 -243.80 31.33
N SER A 757 85.25 -244.01 30.40
CA SER A 757 85.96 -245.28 30.28
C SER A 757 86.96 -245.53 31.41
N LEU A 758 87.50 -244.48 32.05
CA LEU A 758 88.24 -244.59 33.32
C LEU A 758 87.31 -244.92 34.50
N SER A 759 86.12 -244.30 34.55
CA SER A 759 85.12 -244.52 35.61
C SER A 759 84.64 -245.98 35.62
N GLU A 760 84.31 -246.55 34.46
CA GLU A 760 83.88 -247.95 34.39
C GLU A 760 85.04 -248.94 34.59
N ALA A 761 86.26 -248.60 34.16
CA ALA A 761 87.46 -249.37 34.52
C ALA A 761 87.69 -249.40 36.04
N GLN A 762 87.42 -248.29 36.74
CA GLN A 762 87.46 -248.24 38.21
C GLN A 762 86.34 -249.07 38.85
N GLN A 763 85.14 -249.17 38.27
CA GLN A 763 84.11 -250.10 38.76
C GLN A 763 84.57 -251.57 38.62
N ARG A 764 85.18 -251.94 37.49
CA ARG A 764 85.75 -253.27 37.25
C ARG A 764 86.94 -253.62 38.15
N LEU A 765 87.60 -252.60 38.73
CA LEU A 765 88.59 -252.75 39.81
C LEU A 765 87.92 -252.91 41.18
N ARG A 766 86.99 -252.01 41.55
CA ARG A 766 86.32 -252.05 42.86
C ARG A 766 85.53 -253.35 43.12
N HIS A 767 85.04 -254.03 42.08
CA HIS A 767 84.39 -255.35 42.21
C HIS A 767 85.33 -256.55 41.97
N LYS A 768 86.66 -256.30 41.96
CA LYS A 768 87.71 -257.29 42.25
C LYS A 768 88.38 -257.03 43.60
N GLU A 769 88.41 -255.76 44.03
CA GLU A 769 88.87 -255.32 45.34
C GLU A 769 87.80 -255.52 46.44
N GLN A 770 86.54 -255.73 46.07
CA GLN A 770 85.66 -256.68 46.74
C GLN A 770 86.01 -258.07 46.17
N GLN A 771 87.02 -258.74 46.74
CA GLN A 771 86.96 -259.57 47.96
C GLN A 771 86.03 -260.78 47.81
N VAL A 772 86.50 -262.03 47.96
CA VAL A 772 87.36 -262.63 49.03
C VAL A 772 86.59 -262.77 50.34
#